data_AF-A0A0Q8ICM5-F1
#
_entry.id   AF-A0A0Q8ICM5-F1
#
_cell.length_a   1.000
_cell.length_b   1.000
_cell.length_c   1.000
_cell.angle_alpha   90.00
_cell.angle_beta   90.00
_cell.angle_gamma   90.00
#
_symmetry.space_group_name_H-M   'P 1'
#
loop_
_entity.id
_entity.type
_entity.pdbx_description
1 polymer ?
#
loop_
_entity_poly.entity_id
_entity_poly.type
_entity_poly.pdbx_seq_one_letter_code
_entity_poly.pdbx_strand_id
1 'polypeptide(L)'
;MSIPTSALKRARELAKVKQTEMAKLLGVNPSVISRLEQSEMTDDQMARRYLEALDTPGSKEVLEFYGRDWRMSERPSVMHPDRESLWEAELALQKLDEFQRSSQYDALLDAPLTLIRDNLESSAAFLDKTDHAVAFVGSVGVGKTTALSLLTNLVIPDKGGVPQPVFPATGGRTTTSEVIIRVQPAYGIGVEPRSEDEIRLLVSEMVRAVVEGKGGIPTELERAVRNMADIRKRRNPSDIKSQIDPIAELLDSSSAEDVVEAIVNRMKLPERTETQLILSETNEEGLAWLSKNITAINFGLDPRFSLPQRVTVFVPKAAMRNSTFDVSVIDTKGIHGTIERSDLEKLANEGRTLIVLCSAFNDAPGADPLKLMKSLSALGSDAFERERLAILVLPQNDQALKVIDGSGEPAESIEHGYGIREDQIRSSLAEAGLPKVPSLFFNALSDQPGPVWDELNDRIARMRQHQLDRLHRFVALSDDLVTNADAARIQQARIAIAQEARAMAKAYKSLPTSVRSAHQTLIEELATGHPSSIAASISRRGGWDNFDIHHMIGSGVRADAYRRTADHLVKIKGRVESLEQRFEELPEVLGLLQTLREDLSDWRQEFLSRASSIGRNSFKPYLDGAEGFWSDLRARYGGGKGYREDIADQVKEWFEDNGELADARTKVDKRLEDAWNELVVDRLLASTLIEGEQV
;
A
#
# COMPACT_ATOMS: atom_id res chain seq x y z
N MET A 1 -6.82 -30.70 19.48
CA MET A 1 -7.02 -29.24 19.70
C MET A 1 -8.51 -28.94 19.77
N SER A 2 -8.96 -28.08 20.69
CA SER A 2 -10.38 -27.75 20.87
C SER A 2 -10.96 -26.87 19.76
N ILE A 3 -12.28 -26.99 19.53
CA ILE A 3 -13.05 -26.17 18.59
C ILE A 3 -13.43 -24.84 19.28
N PRO A 4 -13.12 -23.66 18.69
CA PRO A 4 -13.50 -22.38 19.24
C PRO A 4 -15.03 -22.18 19.15
N THR A 5 -15.58 -21.52 20.16
CA THR A 5 -17.04 -21.30 20.28
C THR A 5 -17.58 -20.40 19.17
N SER A 6 -16.73 -19.54 18.59
CA SER A 6 -17.06 -18.71 17.43
C SER A 6 -17.44 -19.54 16.20
N ALA A 7 -16.79 -20.69 15.99
CA ALA A 7 -17.14 -21.63 14.93
C ALA A 7 -18.50 -22.30 15.20
N LEU A 8 -18.77 -22.66 16.47
CA LEU A 8 -20.06 -23.23 16.90
C LEU A 8 -21.22 -22.26 16.68
N LYS A 9 -21.03 -21.01 17.13
CA LYS A 9 -21.99 -19.93 16.97
C LYS A 9 -22.31 -19.69 15.51
N ARG A 10 -21.28 -19.62 14.66
CA ARG A 10 -21.45 -19.42 13.23
C ARG A 10 -22.18 -20.56 12.54
N ALA A 11 -21.85 -21.82 12.85
CA ALA A 11 -22.59 -22.96 12.33
C ALA A 11 -24.09 -22.87 12.68
N ARG A 12 -24.41 -22.53 13.93
CA ARG A 12 -25.80 -22.32 14.38
C ARG A 12 -26.49 -21.18 13.63
N GLU A 13 -25.82 -20.05 13.46
CA GLU A 13 -26.38 -18.88 12.77
C GLU A 13 -26.64 -19.16 11.28
N LEU A 14 -25.73 -19.87 10.60
CA LEU A 14 -25.93 -20.32 9.22
C LEU A 14 -27.09 -21.31 9.10
N ALA A 15 -27.26 -22.18 10.09
CA ALA A 15 -28.42 -23.06 10.21
C ALA A 15 -29.72 -22.31 10.56
N LYS A 16 -29.66 -20.99 10.84
CA LYS A 16 -30.78 -20.15 11.29
C LYS A 16 -31.46 -20.65 12.57
N VAL A 17 -30.75 -21.41 13.39
CA VAL A 17 -31.26 -21.97 14.66
C VAL A 17 -31.08 -20.94 15.77
N LYS A 18 -32.13 -20.68 16.55
CA LYS A 18 -32.05 -19.76 17.70
C LYS A 18 -31.36 -20.43 18.88
N GLN A 19 -30.72 -19.67 19.77
CA GLN A 19 -30.09 -20.22 20.98
C GLN A 19 -31.06 -21.05 21.84
N THR A 20 -32.33 -20.65 21.92
CA THR A 20 -33.37 -21.37 22.66
C THR A 20 -33.72 -22.72 22.06
N GLU A 21 -33.62 -22.84 20.74
CA GLU A 21 -33.84 -24.08 20.01
C GLU A 21 -32.62 -25.00 20.10
N MET A 22 -31.42 -24.43 19.97
CA MET A 22 -30.17 -25.14 20.21
C MET A 22 -30.09 -25.73 21.63
N ALA A 23 -30.56 -24.96 22.62
CA ALA A 23 -30.63 -25.42 24.00
C ALA A 23 -31.56 -26.64 24.16
N LYS A 24 -32.68 -26.69 23.43
CA LYS A 24 -33.58 -27.85 23.41
C LYS A 24 -32.91 -29.06 22.76
N LEU A 25 -32.23 -28.88 21.63
CA LEU A 25 -31.49 -29.95 20.95
C LEU A 25 -30.40 -30.55 21.85
N LEU A 26 -29.74 -29.72 22.65
CA LEU A 26 -28.72 -30.15 23.60
C LEU A 26 -29.26 -30.60 24.96
N GLY A 27 -30.54 -30.41 25.26
CA GLY A 27 -31.12 -30.70 26.58
C GLY A 27 -30.54 -29.83 27.70
N VAL A 28 -30.16 -28.58 27.40
CA VAL A 28 -29.59 -27.62 28.36
C VAL A 28 -30.45 -26.36 28.48
N ASN A 29 -30.17 -25.52 29.48
CA ASN A 29 -30.84 -24.23 29.61
C ASN A 29 -30.30 -23.22 28.57
N PRO A 30 -31.14 -22.36 27.95
CA PRO A 30 -30.69 -21.32 27.03
C PRO A 30 -29.55 -20.41 27.54
N SER A 31 -29.49 -20.16 28.85
CA SER A 31 -28.40 -19.41 29.49
C SER A 31 -27.03 -20.10 29.41
N VAL A 32 -27.00 -21.44 29.24
CA VAL A 32 -25.76 -22.20 29.02
C VAL A 32 -25.24 -21.95 27.62
N ILE A 33 -26.11 -21.97 26.60
CA ILE A 33 -25.74 -21.68 25.21
C ILE A 33 -25.22 -20.25 25.09
N SER A 34 -25.91 -19.28 25.70
CA SER A 34 -25.48 -17.88 25.68
C SER A 34 -24.08 -17.69 26.29
N ARG A 35 -23.82 -18.27 27.47
CA ARG A 35 -22.49 -18.20 28.10
C ARG A 35 -21.41 -18.93 27.31
N LEU A 36 -21.73 -20.09 26.74
CA LEU A 36 -20.80 -20.85 25.90
C LEU A 36 -20.41 -20.07 24.65
N GLU A 37 -21.36 -19.40 23.98
CA GLU A 37 -21.05 -18.59 22.79
C GLU A 37 -20.37 -17.25 23.12
N GLN A 38 -20.30 -16.86 24.40
CA GLN A 38 -19.58 -15.68 24.87
C GLN A 38 -18.15 -16.00 25.33
N SER A 39 -17.86 -17.25 25.73
CA SER A 39 -16.48 -17.67 26.00
C SER A 39 -15.73 -17.83 24.69
N GLU A 40 -14.40 -17.75 24.72
CA GLU A 40 -13.56 -17.96 23.53
C GLU A 40 -13.49 -19.45 23.15
N MET A 41 -13.41 -20.30 24.18
CA MET A 41 -13.23 -21.75 24.06
C MET A 41 -14.26 -22.50 24.90
N THR A 42 -14.49 -23.76 24.54
CA THR A 42 -15.23 -24.77 25.31
C THR A 42 -14.48 -26.10 25.25
N ASP A 43 -14.83 -27.04 26.12
CA ASP A 43 -14.28 -28.40 26.03
C ASP A 43 -14.69 -29.10 24.72
N ASP A 44 -13.82 -29.99 24.23
CA ASP A 44 -13.98 -30.66 22.93
C ASP A 44 -15.25 -31.53 22.87
N GLN A 45 -15.62 -32.17 23.99
CA GLN A 45 -16.80 -33.03 24.05
C GLN A 45 -18.08 -32.22 23.89
N MET A 46 -18.20 -31.08 24.58
CA MET A 46 -19.32 -30.17 24.43
C MET A 46 -19.37 -29.56 23.03
N ALA A 47 -18.23 -29.16 22.46
CA ALA A 47 -18.16 -28.64 21.10
C ALA A 47 -18.66 -29.64 20.04
N ARG A 48 -18.19 -30.90 20.11
CA ARG A 48 -18.64 -31.96 19.21
C ARG A 48 -20.13 -32.23 19.36
N ARG A 49 -20.61 -32.40 20.60
CA ARG A 49 -22.03 -32.59 20.89
C ARG A 49 -22.89 -31.43 20.37
N TYR A 50 -22.39 -30.20 20.45
CA TYR A 50 -23.05 -29.01 19.91
C TYR A 50 -23.23 -29.11 18.39
N LEU A 51 -22.17 -29.43 17.65
CA LEU A 51 -22.21 -29.51 16.19
C LEU A 51 -22.98 -30.73 15.68
N GLU A 52 -22.86 -31.87 16.38
CA GLU A 52 -23.62 -33.09 16.10
C GLU A 52 -25.11 -32.88 16.34
N ALA A 53 -25.49 -32.18 17.42
CA ALA A 53 -26.89 -31.85 17.69
C ALA A 53 -27.49 -30.88 16.65
N LEU A 54 -26.65 -30.08 15.99
CA LEU A 54 -27.08 -29.19 14.91
C LEU A 54 -27.30 -29.94 13.58
N ASP A 55 -26.52 -31.00 13.32
CA ASP A 55 -26.62 -31.91 12.16
C ASP A 55 -26.86 -31.22 10.79
N THR A 56 -26.09 -30.19 10.48
CA THR A 56 -26.15 -29.48 9.20
C THR A 56 -24.89 -29.72 8.36
N PRO A 57 -24.92 -29.47 7.04
CA PRO A 57 -23.70 -29.50 6.23
C PRO A 57 -22.58 -28.65 6.83
N GLY A 58 -22.89 -27.43 7.30
CA GLY A 58 -21.91 -26.55 7.93
C GLY A 58 -21.37 -27.07 9.26
N SER A 59 -22.17 -27.76 10.08
CA SER A 59 -21.65 -28.35 11.32
C SER A 59 -20.78 -29.59 11.07
N LYS A 60 -21.10 -30.38 10.03
CA LYS A 60 -20.28 -31.50 9.56
C LYS A 60 -18.95 -31.02 9.01
N GLU A 61 -18.94 -29.95 8.24
CA GLU A 61 -17.72 -29.33 7.72
C GLU A 61 -16.80 -28.84 8.86
N VAL A 62 -17.38 -28.21 9.90
CA VAL A 62 -16.59 -27.83 11.09
C VAL A 62 -16.02 -29.07 11.78
N LEU A 63 -16.81 -30.12 11.99
CA LEU A 63 -16.31 -31.36 12.60
C LEU A 63 -15.20 -32.01 11.79
N GLU A 64 -15.35 -32.06 10.46
CA GLU A 64 -14.34 -32.58 9.54
C GLU A 64 -13.06 -31.76 9.63
N PHE A 65 -13.16 -30.43 9.49
CA PHE A 65 -12.02 -29.51 9.53
C PHE A 65 -11.23 -29.61 10.84
N TYR A 66 -11.91 -29.61 11.98
CA TYR A 66 -11.26 -29.72 13.30
C TYR A 66 -10.79 -31.15 13.61
N GLY A 67 -11.24 -32.15 12.84
CA GLY A 67 -10.76 -33.53 12.88
C GLY A 67 -9.51 -33.80 12.06
N ARG A 68 -9.11 -32.87 11.17
CA ARG A 68 -7.87 -32.95 10.40
C ARG A 68 -6.64 -32.86 11.31
N ASP A 69 -5.61 -33.63 10.99
CA ASP A 69 -4.37 -33.71 11.76
C ASP A 69 -3.32 -32.75 11.19
N TRP A 70 -3.19 -31.59 11.80
CA TRP A 70 -2.21 -30.56 11.44
C TRP A 70 -0.95 -30.79 12.27
N ARG A 71 0.13 -31.22 11.61
CA ARG A 71 1.41 -31.65 12.19
C ARG A 71 2.58 -30.75 11.79
N MET A 72 2.56 -30.19 10.58
CA MET A 72 3.66 -29.40 10.00
C MET A 72 3.41 -27.89 10.10
N SER A 73 2.16 -27.44 9.96
CA SER A 73 1.77 -26.03 10.05
C SER A 73 0.78 -25.74 11.19
N GLU A 74 0.63 -24.44 11.51
CA GLU A 74 -0.48 -24.01 12.36
C GLU A 74 -1.82 -24.19 11.64
N ARG A 75 -2.83 -24.62 12.38
CA ARG A 75 -4.19 -24.82 11.83
C ARG A 75 -4.88 -23.47 11.69
N PRO A 76 -5.34 -23.08 10.49
CA PRO A 76 -6.07 -21.83 10.30
C PRO A 76 -7.47 -21.89 10.93
N SER A 77 -8.16 -20.76 10.95
CA SER A 77 -9.59 -20.75 11.26
C SER A 77 -10.38 -21.54 10.21
N VAL A 78 -11.43 -22.25 10.63
CA VAL A 78 -12.41 -22.86 9.68
C VAL A 78 -13.06 -21.82 8.76
N MET A 79 -12.95 -20.53 9.12
CA MET A 79 -13.44 -19.43 8.29
C MET A 79 -12.42 -18.88 7.30
N HIS A 80 -11.21 -19.41 7.29
CA HIS A 80 -10.17 -18.99 6.36
C HIS A 80 -10.61 -19.32 4.92
N PRO A 81 -10.49 -18.36 3.96
CA PRO A 81 -10.95 -18.57 2.60
C PRO A 81 -10.20 -19.71 1.89
N ASP A 82 -8.89 -19.80 2.12
CA ASP A 82 -8.01 -20.78 1.46
C ASP A 82 -7.73 -22.03 2.33
N ARG A 83 -8.63 -22.35 3.28
CA ARG A 83 -8.40 -23.44 4.26
C ARG A 83 -8.17 -24.82 3.62
N GLU A 84 -8.79 -25.08 2.48
CA GLU A 84 -8.61 -26.35 1.77
C GLU A 84 -7.24 -26.41 1.09
N SER A 85 -6.81 -25.33 0.43
CA SER A 85 -5.47 -25.23 -0.16
C SER A 85 -4.37 -25.29 0.90
N LEU A 86 -4.57 -24.66 2.07
CA LEU A 86 -3.64 -24.78 3.20
C LEU A 86 -3.58 -26.22 3.73
N TRP A 87 -4.69 -26.94 3.71
CA TRP A 87 -4.72 -28.37 4.08
C TRP A 87 -4.02 -29.26 3.06
N GLU A 88 -4.16 -28.97 1.75
CA GLU A 88 -3.40 -29.66 0.70
C GLU A 88 -1.89 -29.47 0.88
N ALA A 89 -1.45 -28.25 1.21
CA ALA A 89 -0.04 -27.98 1.52
C ALA A 89 0.42 -28.71 2.78
N GLU A 90 -0.38 -28.73 3.85
CA GLU A 90 -0.09 -29.50 5.07
C GLU A 90 0.11 -30.99 4.74
N LEU A 91 -0.79 -31.59 3.94
CA LEU A 91 -0.67 -32.99 3.51
C LEU A 91 0.57 -33.23 2.66
N ALA A 92 0.89 -32.32 1.73
CA ALA A 92 2.11 -32.39 0.94
C ALA A 92 3.37 -32.34 1.82
N LEU A 93 3.42 -31.44 2.80
CA LEU A 93 4.52 -31.35 3.77
C LEU A 93 4.68 -32.63 4.60
N GLN A 94 3.57 -33.20 5.09
CA GLN A 94 3.58 -34.48 5.81
C GLN A 94 4.08 -35.61 4.91
N LYS A 95 3.65 -35.65 3.64
CA LYS A 95 4.07 -36.66 2.67
C LYS A 95 5.57 -36.58 2.39
N LEU A 96 6.12 -35.37 2.22
CA LEU A 96 7.56 -35.16 2.04
C LEU A 96 8.36 -35.59 3.27
N ASP A 97 7.86 -35.28 4.47
CA ASP A 97 8.48 -35.67 5.73
C ASP A 97 8.48 -37.20 5.95
N GLU A 98 7.38 -37.87 5.59
CA GLU A 98 7.28 -39.34 5.60
C GLU A 98 8.20 -39.97 4.54
N PHE A 99 8.24 -39.41 3.33
CA PHE A 99 9.11 -39.87 2.25
C PHE A 99 10.59 -39.76 2.63
N GLN A 100 11.01 -38.64 3.23
CA GLN A 100 12.39 -38.42 3.68
C GLN A 100 12.84 -39.45 4.73
N ARG A 101 11.92 -39.98 5.53
CA ARG A 101 12.21 -41.03 6.53
C ARG A 101 12.07 -42.46 5.98
N SER A 102 11.61 -42.61 4.74
CA SER A 102 11.38 -43.92 4.13
C SER A 102 12.67 -44.56 3.67
N SER A 103 12.68 -45.90 3.55
CA SER A 103 13.83 -46.63 3.00
C SER A 103 14.02 -46.46 1.49
N GLN A 104 13.06 -45.84 0.81
CA GLN A 104 13.12 -45.56 -0.64
C GLN A 104 13.76 -44.20 -0.93
N TYR A 105 14.05 -43.42 0.11
CA TYR A 105 14.68 -42.11 -0.01
C TYR A 105 16.13 -42.20 -0.47
N ASP A 106 16.49 -41.34 -1.43
CA ASP A 106 17.86 -41.16 -1.89
C ASP A 106 18.32 -39.75 -1.47
N ALA A 107 19.52 -39.65 -0.87
CA ALA A 107 20.12 -38.38 -0.46
C ALA A 107 20.32 -37.41 -1.64
N LEU A 108 20.38 -37.92 -2.89
CA LEU A 108 20.38 -37.06 -4.09
C LEU A 108 19.13 -36.18 -4.21
N LEU A 109 18.05 -36.50 -3.48
CA LEU A 109 16.79 -35.74 -3.45
C LEU A 109 16.70 -34.68 -2.34
N ASP A 110 17.71 -34.53 -1.48
CA ASP A 110 17.67 -33.57 -0.35
C ASP A 110 17.38 -32.14 -0.80
N ALA A 111 18.08 -31.69 -1.84
CA ALA A 111 17.93 -30.34 -2.35
C ALA A 111 16.57 -30.08 -3.04
N PRO A 112 16.08 -30.91 -4.00
CA PRO A 112 14.74 -30.72 -4.54
C PRO A 112 13.64 -30.86 -3.49
N LEU A 113 13.79 -31.77 -2.51
CA LEU A 113 12.84 -31.90 -1.40
C LEU A 113 12.78 -30.63 -0.55
N THR A 114 13.94 -30.08 -0.18
CA THR A 114 14.03 -28.84 0.60
C THR A 114 13.43 -27.67 -0.16
N LEU A 115 13.73 -27.54 -1.46
CA LEU A 115 13.14 -26.50 -2.29
C LEU A 115 11.60 -26.57 -2.32
N ILE A 116 11.03 -27.76 -2.54
CA ILE A 116 9.57 -27.94 -2.56
C ILE A 116 8.98 -27.57 -1.20
N ARG A 117 9.60 -28.03 -0.10
CA ARG A 117 9.19 -27.72 1.27
C ARG A 117 9.18 -26.22 1.53
N ASP A 118 10.29 -25.53 1.27
CA ASP A 118 10.44 -24.09 1.51
C ASP A 118 9.41 -23.28 0.71
N ASN A 119 9.11 -23.72 -0.51
CA ASN A 119 8.10 -23.08 -1.35
C ASN A 119 6.67 -23.32 -0.84
N LEU A 120 6.33 -24.54 -0.42
CA LEU A 120 5.05 -24.84 0.22
C LEU A 120 4.86 -23.99 1.47
N GLU A 121 5.88 -23.94 2.35
CA GLU A 121 5.86 -23.16 3.59
C GLU A 121 5.72 -21.66 3.32
N SER A 122 6.49 -21.11 2.36
CA SER A 122 6.44 -19.68 2.03
C SER A 122 5.10 -19.26 1.42
N SER A 123 4.54 -20.04 0.49
CA SER A 123 3.23 -19.78 -0.09
C SER A 123 2.11 -19.96 0.93
N ALA A 124 2.17 -20.99 1.77
CA ALA A 124 1.23 -21.18 2.88
C ALA A 124 1.28 -20.03 3.88
N ALA A 125 2.47 -19.57 4.28
CA ALA A 125 2.64 -18.42 5.17
C ALA A 125 2.13 -17.11 4.56
N PHE A 126 2.21 -16.95 3.23
CA PHE A 126 1.59 -15.82 2.57
C PHE A 126 0.06 -15.90 2.65
N LEU A 127 -0.51 -17.08 2.36
CA LEU A 127 -1.94 -17.31 2.27
C LEU A 127 -2.63 -17.34 3.63
N ASP A 128 -1.99 -17.83 4.68
CA ASP A 128 -2.52 -17.81 6.06
C ASP A 128 -2.89 -16.39 6.52
N LYS A 129 -2.14 -15.40 6.03
CA LYS A 129 -2.43 -13.98 6.24
C LYS A 129 -3.52 -13.49 5.29
N THR A 130 -4.64 -13.09 5.87
CA THR A 130 -5.79 -12.53 5.14
C THR A 130 -5.84 -11.00 5.14
N ASP A 131 -4.87 -10.32 5.73
CA ASP A 131 -4.79 -8.87 5.76
C ASP A 131 -4.38 -8.30 4.40
N HIS A 132 -5.15 -7.34 3.90
CA HIS A 132 -4.87 -6.59 2.67
C HIS A 132 -5.18 -5.11 2.87
N ALA A 133 -4.58 -4.26 2.04
CA ALA A 133 -4.84 -2.83 2.04
C ALA A 133 -5.43 -2.37 0.70
N VAL A 134 -6.42 -1.49 0.75
CA VAL A 134 -6.96 -0.78 -0.42
C VAL A 134 -6.69 0.71 -0.25
N ALA A 135 -5.76 1.24 -1.04
CA ALA A 135 -5.33 2.63 -0.96
C ALA A 135 -5.96 3.50 -2.05
N PHE A 136 -6.74 4.49 -1.64
CA PHE A 136 -7.38 5.45 -2.55
C PHE A 136 -6.45 6.63 -2.79
N VAL A 137 -5.98 6.78 -4.03
CA VAL A 137 -4.97 7.76 -4.47
C VAL A 137 -5.53 8.64 -5.57
N GLY A 138 -5.32 9.95 -5.51
CA GLY A 138 -5.82 10.87 -6.52
C GLY A 138 -5.79 12.32 -6.07
N SER A 139 -6.09 13.23 -7.00
CA SER A 139 -6.00 14.68 -6.79
C SER A 139 -6.90 15.17 -5.66
N VAL A 140 -6.58 16.34 -5.13
CA VAL A 140 -7.42 17.03 -4.14
C VAL A 140 -8.79 17.35 -4.76
N GLY A 141 -9.88 17.03 -4.05
CA GLY A 141 -11.24 17.35 -4.48
C GLY A 141 -11.89 16.38 -5.48
N VAL A 142 -11.20 15.32 -5.92
CA VAL A 142 -11.74 14.34 -6.87
C VAL A 142 -12.90 13.49 -6.31
N GLY A 143 -13.06 13.44 -4.99
CA GLY A 143 -14.14 12.69 -4.33
C GLY A 143 -13.72 11.39 -3.62
N LYS A 144 -12.41 11.17 -3.38
CA LYS A 144 -11.87 9.94 -2.74
C LYS A 144 -12.57 9.58 -1.43
N THR A 145 -12.56 10.49 -0.45
CA THR A 145 -13.13 10.29 0.87
C THR A 145 -14.63 9.97 0.80
N THR A 146 -15.36 10.63 -0.10
CA THR A 146 -16.78 10.35 -0.34
C THR A 146 -16.98 8.94 -0.89
N ALA A 147 -16.26 8.60 -1.97
CA ALA A 147 -16.35 7.30 -2.61
C ALA A 147 -16.00 6.16 -1.65
N LEU A 148 -14.86 6.28 -0.97
CA LEU A 148 -14.41 5.36 0.07
C LEU A 148 -15.48 5.14 1.14
N SER A 149 -16.05 6.20 1.73
CA SER A 149 -17.07 6.07 2.77
C SER A 149 -18.31 5.31 2.30
N LEU A 150 -18.79 5.59 1.09
CA LEU A 150 -19.97 4.92 0.52
C LEU A 150 -19.69 3.45 0.19
N LEU A 151 -18.56 3.19 -0.46
CA LEU A 151 -18.13 1.83 -0.83
C LEU A 151 -17.95 0.95 0.41
N THR A 152 -17.36 1.49 1.49
CA THR A 152 -17.12 0.74 2.73
C THR A 152 -18.30 0.73 3.70
N ASN A 153 -19.43 1.38 3.38
CA ASN A 153 -20.59 1.55 4.25
C ASN A 153 -20.32 2.39 5.53
N LEU A 154 -19.30 3.24 5.51
CA LEU A 154 -18.97 4.17 6.60
C LEU A 154 -19.68 5.51 6.39
N VAL A 155 -21.00 5.47 6.57
CA VAL A 155 -21.90 6.61 6.38
C VAL A 155 -22.77 6.87 7.62
N ILE A 156 -23.12 8.13 7.84
CA ILE A 156 -24.08 8.58 8.86
C ILE A 156 -25.28 9.23 8.17
N PRO A 157 -26.52 9.03 8.64
CA PRO A 157 -27.68 9.71 8.07
C PRO A 157 -27.64 11.21 8.43
N ASP A 158 -27.93 12.08 7.46
CA ASP A 158 -28.17 13.49 7.75
C ASP A 158 -29.59 13.73 8.31
N LYS A 159 -29.93 15.01 8.54
CA LYS A 159 -31.26 15.41 9.05
C LYS A 159 -32.43 15.04 8.12
N GLY A 160 -32.17 14.77 6.85
CA GLY A 160 -33.13 14.31 5.85
C GLY A 160 -33.06 12.81 5.55
N GLY A 161 -32.20 12.06 6.26
CA GLY A 161 -31.96 10.63 6.02
C GLY A 161 -31.05 10.33 4.83
N VAL A 162 -30.41 11.33 4.23
CA VAL A 162 -29.44 11.15 3.14
C VAL A 162 -28.12 10.67 3.74
N PRO A 163 -27.53 9.56 3.24
CA PRO A 163 -26.23 9.09 3.71
C PRO A 163 -25.13 10.13 3.47
N GLN A 164 -24.38 10.45 4.52
CA GLN A 164 -23.22 11.34 4.48
C GLN A 164 -21.96 10.57 4.90
N PRO A 165 -20.79 10.90 4.32
CA PRO A 165 -19.53 10.30 4.74
C PRO A 165 -19.24 10.50 6.24
N VAL A 166 -18.76 9.46 6.91
CA VAL A 166 -18.28 9.56 8.31
C VAL A 166 -17.10 10.51 8.41
N PHE A 167 -16.22 10.50 7.41
CA PHE A 167 -15.03 11.34 7.37
C PHE A 167 -15.34 12.71 6.74
N PRO A 168 -14.68 13.79 7.19
CA PRO A 168 -14.88 15.12 6.60
C PRO A 168 -14.61 15.13 5.08
N ALA A 169 -15.67 15.24 4.28
CA ALA A 169 -15.59 15.19 2.80
C ALA A 169 -16.09 16.47 2.10
N THR A 170 -16.39 17.54 2.85
CA THR A 170 -16.91 18.79 2.29
C THR A 170 -15.88 19.54 1.44
N GLY A 171 -16.36 20.30 0.46
CA GLY A 171 -15.52 21.14 -0.40
C GLY A 171 -14.69 22.12 0.43
N GLY A 172 -13.36 21.99 0.39
CA GLY A 172 -12.46 22.86 1.16
C GLY A 172 -11.23 22.21 1.77
N ARG A 173 -10.70 21.14 1.13
CA ARG A 173 -9.46 20.45 1.54
C ARG A 173 -9.48 20.09 3.02
N THR A 174 -10.21 19.05 3.38
CA THR A 174 -10.49 18.70 4.78
C THR A 174 -9.45 17.79 5.41
N THR A 175 -8.86 16.89 4.64
CA THR A 175 -7.92 15.86 5.11
C THR A 175 -6.50 16.43 5.34
N THR A 176 -6.10 16.55 6.61
CA THR A 176 -4.76 17.03 7.03
C THR A 176 -3.69 15.92 7.04
N SER A 177 -4.12 14.67 7.21
CA SER A 177 -3.28 13.49 7.41
C SER A 177 -3.80 12.30 6.62
N GLU A 178 -2.94 11.30 6.38
CA GLU A 178 -3.41 9.99 5.90
C GLU A 178 -4.38 9.37 6.93
N VAL A 179 -5.45 8.72 6.45
CA VAL A 179 -6.41 8.01 7.30
C VAL A 179 -6.39 6.54 6.94
N ILE A 180 -6.10 5.68 7.91
CA ILE A 180 -6.14 4.22 7.77
C ILE A 180 -7.34 3.69 8.54
N ILE A 181 -8.18 2.88 7.91
CA ILE A 181 -9.35 2.27 8.53
C ILE A 181 -9.06 0.78 8.69
N ARG A 182 -9.27 0.27 9.90
CA ARG A 182 -9.01 -1.14 10.27
C ARG A 182 -10.21 -1.73 11.00
N VAL A 183 -10.49 -2.99 10.71
CA VAL A 183 -11.50 -3.76 11.44
C VAL A 183 -10.94 -4.17 12.81
N GLN A 184 -11.69 -3.88 13.88
CA GLN A 184 -11.37 -4.24 15.27
C GLN A 184 -12.68 -4.45 16.05
N PRO A 185 -12.67 -5.13 17.22
CA PRO A 185 -13.91 -5.39 17.98
C PRO A 185 -14.68 -4.14 18.40
N ALA A 186 -14.00 -3.02 18.65
CA ALA A 186 -14.57 -1.78 19.14
C ALA A 186 -14.26 -0.59 18.22
N TYR A 187 -15.08 0.46 18.31
CA TYR A 187 -14.77 1.73 17.68
C TYR A 187 -13.61 2.42 18.39
N GLY A 188 -12.69 2.98 17.63
CA GLY A 188 -11.54 3.70 18.18
C GLY A 188 -10.83 4.59 17.16
N ILE A 189 -9.97 5.45 17.67
CA ILE A 189 -9.13 6.37 16.88
C ILE A 189 -7.73 6.32 17.47
N GLY A 190 -6.73 5.98 16.68
CA GLY A 190 -5.31 6.17 16.97
C GLY A 190 -4.76 7.36 16.19
N VAL A 191 -3.86 8.12 16.79
CA VAL A 191 -3.23 9.30 16.19
C VAL A 191 -1.73 9.19 16.32
N GLU A 192 -1.04 9.28 15.18
CA GLU A 192 0.41 9.48 15.11
C GLU A 192 0.64 10.99 15.01
N PRO A 193 1.15 11.65 16.06
CA PRO A 193 1.31 13.10 16.07
C PRO A 193 2.56 13.52 15.28
N ARG A 194 2.51 14.69 14.66
CA ARG A 194 3.72 15.37 14.15
C ARG A 194 4.61 15.79 15.30
N SER A 195 5.91 15.86 15.03
CA SER A 195 6.89 16.36 16.01
C SER A 195 6.69 17.86 16.29
N GLU A 196 7.08 18.31 17.48
CA GLU A 196 7.00 19.74 17.83
C GLU A 196 7.86 20.61 16.91
N ASP A 197 9.03 20.11 16.49
CA ASP A 197 9.92 20.79 15.54
C ASP A 197 9.24 21.00 14.18
N GLU A 198 8.56 19.98 13.66
CA GLU A 198 7.78 20.12 12.42
C GLU A 198 6.64 21.14 12.56
N ILE A 199 5.94 21.13 13.70
CA ILE A 199 4.86 22.08 13.98
C ILE A 199 5.42 23.51 14.05
N ARG A 200 6.55 23.71 14.74
CA ARG A 200 7.23 25.01 14.83
C ARG A 200 7.67 25.51 13.46
N LEU A 201 8.17 24.63 12.59
CA LEU A 201 8.46 24.96 11.19
C LEU A 201 7.21 25.38 10.40
N LEU A 202 6.08 24.67 10.57
CA LEU A 202 4.81 25.05 9.94
C LEU A 202 4.33 26.44 10.39
N VAL A 203 4.43 26.73 11.70
CA VAL A 203 4.07 28.05 12.25
C VAL A 203 5.00 29.14 11.70
N SER A 204 6.31 28.89 11.65
CA SER A 204 7.29 29.81 11.08
C SER A 204 6.97 30.17 9.63
N GLU A 205 6.64 29.17 8.80
CA GLU A 205 6.24 29.41 7.42
C GLU A 205 4.92 30.15 7.28
N MET A 206 3.93 29.84 8.13
CA MET A 206 2.66 30.55 8.14
C MET A 206 2.87 32.04 8.48
N VAL A 207 3.69 32.36 9.48
CA VAL A 207 4.02 33.75 9.85
C VAL A 207 4.79 34.44 8.73
N ARG A 208 5.83 33.78 8.19
CA ARG A 208 6.62 34.30 7.07
C ARG A 208 5.77 34.61 5.84
N ALA A 209 4.79 33.76 5.53
CA ALA A 209 3.89 33.98 4.41
C ALA A 209 3.02 35.23 4.57
N VAL A 210 2.64 35.57 5.82
CA VAL A 210 1.94 36.82 6.12
C VAL A 210 2.87 38.02 5.96
N VAL A 211 4.12 37.93 6.43
CA VAL A 211 5.13 39.00 6.27
C VAL A 211 5.43 39.27 4.79
N GLU A 212 5.64 38.23 4.00
CA GLU A 212 6.05 38.35 2.59
C GLU A 212 4.86 38.54 1.63
N GLY A 213 3.63 38.35 2.10
CA GLY A 213 2.41 38.39 1.29
C GLY A 213 2.32 37.27 0.23
N LYS A 214 3.11 36.21 0.37
CA LYS A 214 3.21 35.10 -0.59
C LYS A 214 3.65 33.81 0.09
N GLY A 215 3.25 32.67 -0.48
CA GLY A 215 3.57 31.35 0.07
C GLY A 215 2.61 30.91 1.18
N GLY A 216 3.09 30.04 2.07
CA GLY A 216 2.33 29.51 3.21
C GLY A 216 2.22 27.98 3.21
N ILE A 217 1.57 27.47 4.26
CA ILE A 217 1.32 26.05 4.44
C ILE A 217 -0.02 25.65 3.78
N PRO A 218 -0.25 24.35 3.49
CA PRO A 218 -1.53 23.89 2.99
C PRO A 218 -2.71 24.36 3.86
N THR A 219 -3.81 24.77 3.22
CA THR A 219 -4.97 25.39 3.86
C THR A 219 -5.55 24.59 5.02
N GLU A 220 -5.51 23.27 4.90
CA GLU A 220 -5.93 22.30 5.91
C GLU A 220 -5.09 22.39 7.19
N LEU A 221 -3.76 22.51 7.04
CA LEU A 221 -2.81 22.66 8.14
C LEU A 221 -2.89 24.08 8.73
N GLU A 222 -3.03 25.12 7.89
CA GLU A 222 -3.25 26.51 8.37
C GLU A 222 -4.50 26.58 9.26
N ARG A 223 -5.61 25.99 8.80
CA ARG A 223 -6.85 25.93 9.59
C ARG A 223 -6.65 25.23 10.92
N ALA A 224 -5.99 24.07 10.94
CA ALA A 224 -5.73 23.32 12.16
C ALA A 224 -4.81 24.09 13.12
N VAL A 225 -3.69 24.64 12.64
CA VAL A 225 -2.76 25.45 13.45
C VAL A 225 -3.48 26.68 14.04
N ARG A 226 -4.25 27.40 13.23
CA ARG A 226 -5.01 28.56 13.71
C ARG A 226 -6.07 28.19 14.75
N ASN A 227 -6.70 27.02 14.61
CA ASN A 227 -7.66 26.53 15.59
C ASN A 227 -6.98 26.13 16.90
N MET A 228 -5.82 25.47 16.84
CA MET A 228 -5.06 25.08 18.03
C MET A 228 -4.57 26.30 18.82
N ALA A 229 -4.18 27.37 18.13
CA ALA A 229 -3.69 28.61 18.72
C ALA A 229 -4.77 29.68 18.98
N ASP A 230 -6.03 29.41 18.64
CA ASP A 230 -7.18 30.34 18.73
C ASP A 230 -6.96 31.69 18.01
N ILE A 231 -6.41 31.65 16.80
CA ILE A 231 -6.08 32.83 15.96
C ILE A 231 -6.78 32.77 14.59
N ARG A 232 -8.07 32.41 14.61
CA ARG A 232 -8.89 32.33 13.39
C ARG A 232 -9.02 33.71 12.73
N LYS A 233 -8.95 33.74 11.41
CA LYS A 233 -9.27 34.94 10.61
C LYS A 233 -10.70 35.38 10.94
N ARG A 234 -10.87 36.67 11.24
CA ARG A 234 -12.16 37.27 11.60
C ARG A 234 -12.72 38.03 10.41
N ARG A 235 -14.04 38.04 10.23
CA ARG A 235 -14.66 38.89 9.21
C ARG A 235 -14.41 40.36 9.56
N ASN A 236 -14.03 41.15 8.57
CA ASN A 236 -13.90 42.59 8.78
C ASN A 236 -15.31 43.22 8.82
N PRO A 237 -15.71 43.87 9.93
CA PRO A 237 -17.02 44.52 10.03
C PRO A 237 -17.21 45.66 9.02
N SER A 238 -16.13 46.31 8.58
CA SER A 238 -16.19 47.44 7.64
C SER A 238 -16.14 47.02 6.17
N ASP A 239 -15.73 45.80 5.87
CA ASP A 239 -15.70 45.27 4.50
C ASP A 239 -15.90 43.75 4.50
N ILE A 240 -17.07 43.32 4.06
CA ILE A 240 -17.46 41.90 4.06
C ILE A 240 -16.58 41.03 3.13
N LYS A 241 -15.80 41.64 2.23
CA LYS A 241 -14.88 40.95 1.32
C LYS A 241 -13.47 40.77 1.92
N SER A 242 -13.14 41.45 3.02
CA SER A 242 -11.85 41.30 3.69
C SER A 242 -11.97 40.56 5.02
N GLN A 243 -10.85 39.95 5.42
CA GLN A 243 -10.70 39.31 6.71
C GLN A 243 -9.55 39.95 7.47
N ILE A 244 -9.72 40.06 8.78
CA ILE A 244 -8.70 40.50 9.72
C ILE A 244 -7.88 39.26 10.10
N ASP A 245 -6.58 39.28 9.83
CA ASP A 245 -5.65 38.20 10.19
C ASP A 245 -4.96 38.52 11.53
N PRO A 246 -5.22 37.76 12.60
CA PRO A 246 -4.56 37.98 13.89
C PRO A 246 -3.03 37.89 13.84
N ILE A 247 -2.45 37.17 12.86
CA ILE A 247 -1.00 37.12 12.68
C ILE A 247 -0.46 38.49 12.23
N ALA A 248 -1.18 39.18 11.34
CA ALA A 248 -0.80 40.52 10.90
C ALA A 248 -0.85 41.53 12.06
N GLU A 249 -1.89 41.47 12.90
CA GLU A 249 -1.99 42.31 14.11
C GLU A 249 -0.84 42.06 15.09
N LEU A 250 -0.40 40.81 15.25
CA LEU A 250 0.75 40.49 16.11
C LEU A 250 2.07 41.02 15.54
N LEU A 251 2.23 40.97 14.21
CA LEU A 251 3.41 41.47 13.51
C LEU A 251 3.54 43.00 13.55
N ASP A 252 2.44 43.74 13.76
CA ASP A 252 2.48 45.20 13.94
C ASP A 252 3.29 45.63 15.18
N SER A 253 3.45 44.72 16.16
CA SER A 253 4.03 45.02 17.47
C SER A 253 5.13 44.07 17.93
N SER A 254 5.52 43.09 17.11
CA SER A 254 6.47 42.03 17.50
C SER A 254 7.27 41.53 16.30
N SER A 255 8.47 41.00 16.53
CA SER A 255 9.26 40.37 15.47
C SER A 255 8.61 39.07 14.99
N ALA A 256 8.93 38.61 13.78
CA ALA A 256 8.40 37.36 13.26
C ALA A 256 8.73 36.16 14.18
N GLU A 257 9.92 36.14 14.80
CA GLU A 257 10.33 35.09 15.74
C GLU A 257 9.48 35.13 17.02
N ASP A 258 9.25 36.31 17.58
CA ASP A 258 8.38 36.47 18.75
C ASP A 258 6.93 36.03 18.46
N VAL A 259 6.43 36.34 17.26
CA VAL A 259 5.09 35.91 16.83
C VAL A 259 5.03 34.39 16.70
N VAL A 260 6.06 33.73 16.16
CA VAL A 260 6.14 32.27 16.09
C VAL A 260 6.08 31.65 17.48
N GLU A 261 6.91 32.13 18.42
CA GLU A 261 6.89 31.65 19.81
C GLU A 261 5.54 31.89 20.48
N ALA A 262 4.94 33.06 20.27
CA ALA A 262 3.62 33.38 20.82
C ALA A 262 2.53 32.44 20.28
N ILE A 263 2.59 32.05 19.00
CA ILE A 263 1.64 31.11 18.41
C ILE A 263 1.88 29.70 18.96
N VAL A 264 3.13 29.21 18.98
CA VAL A 264 3.47 27.87 19.49
C VAL A 264 3.04 27.72 20.96
N ASN A 265 3.28 28.74 21.79
CA ASN A 265 2.84 28.76 23.18
C ASN A 265 1.31 28.70 23.31
N ARG A 266 0.56 29.40 22.44
CA ARG A 266 -0.91 29.32 22.42
C ARG A 266 -1.45 27.96 22.00
N MET A 267 -0.69 27.18 21.21
CA MET A 267 -1.09 25.84 20.79
C MET A 267 -1.10 24.84 21.95
N LYS A 268 -0.37 25.10 23.04
CA LYS A 268 -0.28 24.24 24.23
C LYS A 268 0.12 22.80 23.89
N LEU A 269 1.14 22.63 23.06
CA LEU A 269 1.63 21.30 22.63
C LEU A 269 1.95 20.35 23.80
N PRO A 270 2.55 20.81 24.92
CA PRO A 270 2.81 19.92 26.07
C PRO A 270 1.56 19.35 26.75
N GLU A 271 0.38 19.96 26.56
CA GLU A 271 -0.90 19.46 27.09
C GLU A 271 -1.55 18.44 26.13
N ARG A 272 -1.08 18.36 24.88
CA ARG A 272 -1.68 17.58 23.79
C ARG A 272 -1.00 16.22 23.61
N THR A 273 -1.06 15.39 24.65
CA THR A 273 -0.28 14.14 24.74
C THR A 273 -1.04 12.87 24.39
N GLU A 274 -2.36 12.94 24.19
CA GLU A 274 -3.15 11.73 23.86
C GLU A 274 -2.87 11.27 22.42
N THR A 275 -2.80 9.96 22.25
CA THR A 275 -2.59 9.29 20.95
C THR A 275 -3.68 8.28 20.61
N GLN A 276 -4.67 8.09 21.48
CA GLN A 276 -5.76 7.15 21.23
C GLN A 276 -7.08 7.53 21.92
N LEU A 277 -8.20 7.16 21.30
CA LEU A 277 -9.54 7.16 21.86
C LEU A 277 -10.21 5.82 21.58
N ILE A 278 -10.88 5.24 22.57
CA ILE A 278 -11.66 4.01 22.41
C ILE A 278 -13.06 4.27 22.92
N LEU A 279 -14.07 3.91 22.13
CA LEU A 279 -15.47 3.98 22.54
C LEU A 279 -15.82 2.75 23.36
N SER A 280 -16.31 2.94 24.59
CA SER A 280 -16.83 1.86 25.41
C SER A 280 -18.02 1.16 24.73
N GLU A 281 -18.14 -0.16 24.91
CA GLU A 281 -19.09 -1.06 24.21
C GLU A 281 -20.59 -0.70 24.32
N THR A 282 -20.97 0.28 25.16
CA THR A 282 -22.35 0.59 25.52
C THR A 282 -23.02 1.69 24.69
N ASN A 283 -22.43 2.14 23.56
CA ASN A 283 -22.96 3.31 22.82
C ASN A 283 -23.48 2.94 21.42
N GLU A 284 -24.76 3.23 21.15
CA GLU A 284 -25.47 2.85 19.91
C GLU A 284 -25.08 3.69 18.68
N GLU A 285 -24.31 4.78 18.85
CA GLU A 285 -23.97 5.74 17.79
C GLU A 285 -22.47 5.78 17.40
N GLY A 286 -21.83 4.62 17.26
CA GLY A 286 -20.38 4.52 17.04
C GLY A 286 -19.83 5.31 15.83
N LEU A 287 -20.52 5.29 14.69
CA LEU A 287 -20.12 6.04 13.49
C LEU A 287 -20.26 7.56 13.65
N ALA A 288 -21.29 8.03 14.36
CA ALA A 288 -21.45 9.44 14.67
C ALA A 288 -20.38 9.93 15.67
N TRP A 289 -20.04 9.08 16.65
CA TRP A 289 -18.93 9.33 17.56
C TRP A 289 -17.60 9.45 16.80
N LEU A 290 -17.31 8.53 15.87
CA LEU A 290 -16.12 8.61 15.03
C LEU A 290 -16.09 9.91 14.22
N SER A 291 -17.17 10.23 13.52
CA SER A 291 -17.28 11.44 12.70
C SER A 291 -16.98 12.70 13.51
N LYS A 292 -17.58 12.83 14.70
CA LYS A 292 -17.37 13.95 15.61
C LYS A 292 -15.90 14.09 16.04
N ASN A 293 -15.30 13.01 16.55
CA ASN A 293 -13.96 13.07 17.12
C ASN A 293 -12.87 13.22 16.05
N ILE A 294 -12.99 12.52 14.91
CA ILE A 294 -12.05 12.67 13.78
C ILE A 294 -12.12 14.09 13.23
N THR A 295 -13.32 14.67 13.09
CA THR A 295 -13.47 16.06 12.66
C THR A 295 -12.78 17.03 13.63
N ALA A 296 -12.96 16.83 14.94
CA ALA A 296 -12.33 17.66 15.96
C ALA A 296 -10.79 17.55 15.93
N ILE A 297 -10.25 16.35 15.78
CA ILE A 297 -8.80 16.10 15.68
C ILE A 297 -8.24 16.73 14.39
N ASN A 298 -8.83 16.44 13.23
CA ASN A 298 -8.36 16.96 11.93
C ASN A 298 -8.39 18.49 11.87
N PHE A 299 -9.32 19.14 12.55
CA PHE A 299 -9.40 20.60 12.64
C PHE A 299 -8.61 21.19 13.81
N GLY A 300 -7.86 20.42 14.59
CA GLY A 300 -7.07 20.93 15.72
C GLY A 300 -7.93 21.49 16.86
N LEU A 301 -9.17 21.04 16.97
CA LEU A 301 -10.16 21.50 17.97
C LEU A 301 -10.14 20.66 19.25
N ASP A 302 -9.73 19.39 19.18
CA ASP A 302 -9.61 18.57 20.39
C ASP A 302 -8.36 18.99 21.17
N PRO A 303 -8.46 19.45 22.43
CA PRO A 303 -7.34 19.96 23.20
C PRO A 303 -6.35 18.88 23.68
N ARG A 304 -6.67 17.59 23.49
CA ARG A 304 -5.85 16.47 23.95
C ARG A 304 -4.88 15.95 22.90
N PHE A 305 -5.14 16.25 21.63
CA PHE A 305 -4.39 15.73 20.49
C PHE A 305 -3.54 16.81 19.83
N SER A 306 -2.32 16.45 19.43
CA SER A 306 -1.48 17.31 18.59
C SER A 306 -1.92 17.23 17.11
N LEU A 307 -1.24 17.98 16.24
CA LEU A 307 -1.50 17.96 14.80
C LEU A 307 -1.17 16.56 14.24
N PRO A 308 -2.12 15.86 13.57
CA PRO A 308 -1.89 14.50 13.13
C PRO A 308 -0.95 14.43 11.92
N GLN A 309 -0.04 13.45 11.94
CA GLN A 309 0.69 12.98 10.77
C GLN A 309 -0.12 11.88 10.04
N ARG A 310 -0.71 10.98 10.83
CA ARG A 310 -1.59 9.88 10.41
C ARG A 310 -2.68 9.64 11.47
N VAL A 311 -3.87 9.26 11.01
CA VAL A 311 -4.98 8.82 11.86
C VAL A 311 -5.34 7.38 11.51
N THR A 312 -5.41 6.50 12.50
CA THR A 312 -5.95 5.14 12.35
C THR A 312 -7.33 5.07 12.97
N VAL A 313 -8.30 4.56 12.24
CA VAL A 313 -9.70 4.45 12.64
C VAL A 313 -10.04 2.98 12.78
N PHE A 314 -10.51 2.60 13.96
CA PHE A 314 -10.91 1.24 14.29
C PHE A 314 -12.42 1.14 14.24
N VAL A 315 -12.93 0.14 13.54
CA VAL A 315 -14.38 -0.09 13.37
C VAL A 315 -14.73 -1.57 13.57
N PRO A 316 -15.85 -1.89 14.25
CA PRO A 316 -16.41 -3.23 14.28
C PRO A 316 -16.67 -3.78 12.88
N LYS A 317 -16.47 -5.10 12.72
CA LYS A 317 -16.73 -5.79 11.43
C LYS A 317 -18.14 -5.52 10.89
N ALA A 318 -19.13 -5.39 11.78
CA ALA A 318 -20.51 -5.10 11.41
C ALA A 318 -20.75 -3.67 10.87
N ALA A 319 -19.81 -2.74 11.11
CA ALA A 319 -19.91 -1.35 10.66
C ALA A 319 -19.42 -1.18 9.20
N MET A 320 -18.56 -2.08 8.73
CA MET A 320 -18.05 -2.06 7.36
C MET A 320 -18.79 -3.02 6.45
N ARG A 321 -18.81 -2.71 5.15
CA ARG A 321 -19.27 -3.64 4.12
C ARG A 321 -18.44 -4.93 4.20
N ASN A 322 -19.12 -6.07 4.10
CA ASN A 322 -18.47 -7.37 4.20
C ASN A 322 -17.35 -7.53 3.16
N SER A 323 -16.29 -8.21 3.56
CA SER A 323 -15.20 -8.66 2.70
C SER A 323 -14.85 -10.10 3.08
N THR A 324 -14.38 -10.86 2.09
CA THR A 324 -13.79 -12.19 2.27
C THR A 324 -12.47 -12.12 3.05
N PHE A 325 -11.74 -11.02 2.90
CA PHE A 325 -10.41 -10.80 3.50
C PHE A 325 -10.47 -9.75 4.61
N ASP A 326 -9.42 -9.66 5.42
CA ASP A 326 -9.28 -8.59 6.41
C ASP A 326 -8.77 -7.31 5.72
N VAL A 327 -9.70 -6.52 5.19
CA VAL A 327 -9.36 -5.36 4.37
C VAL A 327 -9.23 -4.11 5.24
N SER A 328 -8.03 -3.55 5.25
CA SER A 328 -7.79 -2.17 5.66
C SER A 328 -7.96 -1.22 4.49
N VAL A 329 -8.46 -0.01 4.77
CA VAL A 329 -8.71 0.98 3.73
C VAL A 329 -7.92 2.25 4.04
N ILE A 330 -7.18 2.75 3.06
CA ILE A 330 -6.28 3.89 3.22
C ILE A 330 -6.79 5.06 2.38
N ASP A 331 -7.22 6.15 3.01
CA ASP A 331 -7.47 7.43 2.36
C ASP A 331 -6.18 8.26 2.36
N THR A 332 -5.55 8.38 1.19
CA THR A 332 -4.28 9.10 1.08
C THR A 332 -4.50 10.61 0.98
N LYS A 333 -3.50 11.38 1.42
CA LYS A 333 -3.50 12.83 1.17
C LYS A 333 -3.59 13.09 -0.33
N GLY A 334 -4.47 14.00 -0.74
CA GLY A 334 -4.66 14.31 -2.15
C GLY A 334 -3.38 14.79 -2.82
N ILE A 335 -3.18 14.38 -4.06
CA ILE A 335 -2.03 14.82 -4.88
C ILE A 335 -2.20 16.32 -5.16
N HIS A 336 -1.16 17.09 -4.86
CA HIS A 336 -1.13 18.53 -5.08
C HIS A 336 0.30 18.98 -5.42
N GLY A 337 0.62 19.02 -6.70
CA GLY A 337 1.97 19.33 -7.19
C GLY A 337 2.69 18.08 -7.66
N THR A 338 3.54 17.49 -6.81
CA THR A 338 4.33 16.30 -7.18
C THR A 338 3.65 14.99 -6.79
N ILE A 339 3.91 13.95 -7.58
CA ILE A 339 3.59 12.55 -7.30
C ILE A 339 4.77 11.79 -6.68
N GLU A 340 5.97 12.36 -6.72
CA GLU A 340 7.19 11.76 -6.15
C GLU A 340 7.15 11.94 -4.63
N ARG A 341 6.35 11.07 -3.99
CA ARG A 341 6.12 11.05 -2.55
C ARG A 341 6.44 9.67 -1.99
N SER A 342 7.19 9.67 -0.90
CA SER A 342 7.64 8.43 -0.25
C SER A 342 6.50 7.56 0.30
N ASP A 343 5.36 8.16 0.66
CA ASP A 343 4.17 7.41 1.09
C ASP A 343 3.53 6.63 -0.08
N LEU A 344 3.44 7.23 -1.27
CA LEU A 344 2.97 6.54 -2.47
C LEU A 344 3.93 5.44 -2.93
N GLU A 345 5.25 5.66 -2.87
CA GLU A 345 6.24 4.61 -3.19
C GLU A 345 6.11 3.42 -2.22
N LYS A 346 5.91 3.66 -0.92
CA LYS A 346 5.70 2.59 0.07
C LYS A 346 4.47 1.75 -0.25
N LEU A 347 3.35 2.39 -0.60
CA LEU A 347 2.13 1.68 -1.01
C LEU A 347 2.38 0.85 -2.29
N ALA A 348 3.15 1.39 -3.23
CA ALA A 348 3.50 0.68 -4.45
C ALA A 348 4.45 -0.50 -4.22
N ASN A 349 5.36 -0.43 -3.25
CA ASN A 349 6.27 -1.52 -2.92
C ASN A 349 5.66 -2.58 -1.99
N GLU A 350 4.51 -2.32 -1.36
CA GLU A 350 3.83 -3.28 -0.48
C GLU A 350 3.00 -4.29 -1.28
N GLY A 351 3.38 -5.56 -1.22
CA GLY A 351 2.79 -6.63 -2.04
C GLY A 351 1.33 -6.95 -1.73
N ARG A 352 0.83 -6.56 -0.54
CA ARG A 352 -0.57 -6.74 -0.11
C ARG A 352 -1.43 -5.48 -0.27
N THR A 353 -0.96 -4.49 -1.01
CA THR A 353 -1.71 -3.24 -1.25
C THR A 353 -2.25 -3.17 -2.68
N LEU A 354 -3.58 -3.02 -2.80
CA LEU A 354 -4.27 -2.61 -4.02
C LEU A 354 -4.36 -1.08 -4.06
N ILE A 355 -3.80 -0.46 -5.09
CA ILE A 355 -3.86 0.99 -5.30
C ILE A 355 -5.02 1.31 -6.24
N VAL A 356 -5.98 2.07 -5.72
CA VAL A 356 -7.15 2.58 -6.44
C VAL A 356 -6.89 4.03 -6.82
N LEU A 357 -6.63 4.24 -8.10
CA LEU A 357 -6.36 5.53 -8.72
C LEU A 357 -7.67 6.26 -9.04
N CYS A 358 -8.05 7.21 -8.20
CA CYS A 358 -9.28 7.99 -8.36
C CYS A 358 -9.10 9.11 -9.40
N SER A 359 -10.02 9.18 -10.36
CA SER A 359 -10.09 10.26 -11.37
C SER A 359 -11.48 10.87 -11.44
N ALA A 360 -11.56 12.14 -11.86
CA ALA A 360 -12.85 12.70 -12.27
C ALA A 360 -13.26 12.09 -13.61
N PHE A 361 -14.55 12.13 -13.93
CA PHE A 361 -15.05 11.44 -15.13
C PHE A 361 -14.63 12.10 -16.44
N ASN A 362 -14.71 13.42 -16.53
CA ASN A 362 -14.44 14.14 -17.77
C ASN A 362 -12.97 14.10 -18.20
N ASP A 363 -12.05 13.92 -17.25
CA ASP A 363 -10.61 13.89 -17.49
C ASP A 363 -10.00 12.49 -17.35
N ALA A 364 -10.78 11.44 -17.06
CA ALA A 364 -10.26 10.11 -16.79
C ALA A 364 -9.37 9.58 -17.94
N PRO A 365 -8.19 9.00 -17.62
CA PRO A 365 -7.72 8.61 -16.29
C PRO A 365 -7.11 9.73 -15.44
N GLY A 366 -7.09 10.97 -15.93
CA GLY A 366 -6.58 12.15 -15.22
C GLY A 366 -5.07 12.29 -15.35
N ALA A 367 -4.57 13.53 -15.26
CA ALA A 367 -3.14 13.80 -15.38
C ALA A 367 -2.32 13.18 -14.25
N ASP A 368 -2.81 13.26 -13.00
CA ASP A 368 -2.10 12.75 -11.82
C ASP A 368 -2.02 11.21 -11.80
N PRO A 369 -3.13 10.44 -11.98
CA PRO A 369 -3.03 8.99 -12.10
C PRO A 369 -2.14 8.53 -13.25
N LEU A 370 -2.22 9.20 -14.42
CA LEU A 370 -1.39 8.87 -15.56
C LEU A 370 0.09 9.13 -15.28
N LYS A 371 0.43 10.25 -14.63
CA LYS A 371 1.80 10.57 -14.20
C LYS A 371 2.31 9.54 -13.20
N LEU A 372 1.49 9.13 -12.23
CA LEU A 372 1.85 8.10 -11.24
C LEU A 372 2.12 6.75 -11.90
N MET A 373 1.25 6.29 -12.80
CA MET A 373 1.48 5.04 -13.54
C MET A 373 2.76 5.09 -14.40
N LYS A 374 3.06 6.22 -15.04
CA LYS A 374 4.33 6.42 -15.76
C LYS A 374 5.54 6.35 -14.83
N SER A 375 5.47 6.96 -13.64
CA SER A 375 6.54 6.89 -12.64
C SER A 375 6.75 5.45 -12.16
N LEU A 376 5.68 4.71 -11.83
CA LEU A 376 5.76 3.30 -11.46
C LEU A 376 6.43 2.44 -12.53
N SER A 377 6.07 2.65 -13.81
CA SER A 377 6.70 1.97 -14.94
C SER A 377 8.19 2.33 -15.08
N ALA A 378 8.54 3.61 -14.94
CA ALA A 378 9.92 4.08 -15.03
C ALA A 378 10.82 3.61 -13.86
N LEU A 379 10.22 3.35 -12.69
CA LEU A 379 10.86 2.81 -11.50
C LEU A 379 10.92 1.28 -11.48
N GLY A 380 10.34 0.62 -12.49
CA GLY A 380 10.32 -0.83 -12.63
C GLY A 380 9.45 -1.53 -11.59
N SER A 381 8.40 -0.89 -11.08
CA SER A 381 7.45 -1.46 -10.13
C SER A 381 6.69 -2.66 -10.72
N ASP A 382 6.51 -3.73 -9.94
CA ASP A 382 5.74 -4.92 -10.33
C ASP A 382 4.21 -4.79 -10.15
N ALA A 383 3.74 -3.61 -9.75
CA ALA A 383 2.32 -3.36 -9.46
C ALA A 383 1.39 -3.66 -10.65
N PHE A 384 1.88 -3.53 -11.88
CA PHE A 384 1.11 -3.86 -13.08
C PHE A 384 0.99 -5.37 -13.26
N GLU A 385 2.13 -6.07 -13.21
CA GLU A 385 2.22 -7.53 -13.39
C GLU A 385 1.47 -8.29 -12.29
N ARG A 386 1.43 -7.74 -11.07
CA ARG A 386 0.73 -8.32 -9.91
C ARG A 386 -0.72 -7.85 -9.75
N GLU A 387 -1.29 -7.17 -10.75
CA GLU A 387 -2.68 -6.67 -10.74
C GLU A 387 -3.03 -5.77 -9.53
N ARG A 388 -2.05 -5.04 -8.98
CA ARG A 388 -2.21 -4.21 -7.78
C ARG A 388 -2.72 -2.79 -8.08
N LEU A 389 -3.23 -2.55 -9.28
CA LEU A 389 -3.73 -1.25 -9.73
C LEU A 389 -5.18 -1.36 -10.24
N ALA A 390 -5.99 -0.36 -9.92
CA ALA A 390 -7.30 -0.13 -10.53
C ALA A 390 -7.54 1.38 -10.68
N ILE A 391 -8.25 1.79 -11.72
CA ILE A 391 -8.70 3.18 -11.89
C ILE A 391 -10.14 3.25 -11.40
N LEU A 392 -10.45 4.16 -10.48
CA LEU A 392 -11.82 4.45 -10.05
C LEU A 392 -12.24 5.83 -10.56
N VAL A 393 -13.09 5.83 -11.56
CA VAL A 393 -13.67 7.03 -12.14
C VAL A 393 -14.87 7.46 -11.30
N LEU A 394 -14.91 8.75 -10.94
CA LEU A 394 -15.94 9.33 -10.07
C LEU A 394 -16.79 10.36 -10.84
N PRO A 395 -17.81 9.90 -11.59
CA PRO A 395 -18.78 10.77 -12.24
C PRO A 395 -19.59 11.60 -11.23
N GLN A 396 -19.91 12.83 -11.64
CA GLN A 396 -20.79 13.73 -10.92
C GLN A 396 -22.04 14.01 -11.75
N ASN A 397 -23.20 13.99 -11.10
CA ASN A 397 -24.48 14.30 -11.72
C ASN A 397 -24.71 13.47 -13.00
N ASP A 398 -25.00 14.12 -14.12
CA ASP A 398 -25.33 13.56 -15.43
C ASP A 398 -24.13 13.54 -16.40
N GLN A 399 -22.89 13.62 -15.89
CA GLN A 399 -21.68 13.62 -16.72
C GLN A 399 -21.61 12.43 -17.69
N ALA A 400 -22.06 11.25 -17.25
CA ALA A 400 -22.09 10.04 -18.06
C ALA A 400 -23.01 10.18 -19.28
N LEU A 401 -24.13 10.90 -19.17
CA LEU A 401 -25.07 11.11 -20.28
C LEU A 401 -24.59 12.20 -21.26
N LYS A 402 -23.59 12.98 -20.87
CA LYS A 402 -23.05 14.10 -21.66
C LYS A 402 -21.75 13.75 -22.39
N VAL A 403 -21.19 12.56 -22.15
CA VAL A 403 -20.03 12.12 -22.92
C VAL A 403 -20.46 11.84 -24.35
N ILE A 404 -19.57 12.21 -25.27
CA ILE A 404 -19.79 12.10 -26.72
C ILE A 404 -18.94 10.94 -27.24
N ASP A 405 -19.53 10.13 -28.12
CA ASP A 405 -18.83 9.02 -28.77
C ASP A 405 -17.99 9.49 -29.97
N GLY A 406 -17.34 8.56 -30.68
CA GLY A 406 -16.53 8.87 -31.87
C GLY A 406 -17.34 9.41 -33.06
N SER A 407 -18.67 9.31 -33.03
CA SER A 407 -19.58 9.81 -34.07
C SER A 407 -20.06 11.25 -33.80
N GLY A 408 -19.85 11.76 -32.60
CA GLY A 408 -20.29 13.09 -32.19
C GLY A 408 -21.65 13.10 -31.45
N GLU A 409 -22.23 11.93 -31.19
CA GLU A 409 -23.52 11.79 -30.49
C GLU A 409 -23.33 11.58 -28.98
N PRO A 410 -24.23 12.10 -28.13
CA PRO A 410 -24.19 11.88 -26.69
C PRO A 410 -24.56 10.43 -26.32
N ALA A 411 -24.08 9.98 -25.17
CA ALA A 411 -24.39 8.65 -24.66
C ALA A 411 -25.90 8.42 -24.45
N GLU A 412 -26.38 7.27 -24.93
CA GLU A 412 -27.78 6.85 -24.82
C GLU A 412 -28.20 6.41 -23.40
N SER A 413 -27.23 5.99 -22.58
CA SER A 413 -27.44 5.58 -21.19
C SER A 413 -26.20 5.87 -20.33
N ILE A 414 -26.33 5.73 -19.00
CA ILE A 414 -25.20 5.88 -18.08
C ILE A 414 -24.14 4.81 -18.36
N GLU A 415 -24.56 3.56 -18.57
CA GLU A 415 -23.70 2.43 -18.87
C GLU A 415 -22.97 2.62 -20.22
N HIS A 416 -23.68 3.12 -21.24
CA HIS A 416 -23.06 3.49 -22.51
C HIS A 416 -22.01 4.59 -22.30
N GLY A 417 -22.33 5.61 -21.51
CA GLY A 417 -21.40 6.69 -21.18
C GLY A 417 -20.14 6.22 -20.43
N TYR A 418 -20.30 5.27 -19.50
CA TYR A 418 -19.17 4.62 -18.83
C TYR A 418 -18.32 3.81 -19.83
N GLY A 419 -18.95 3.07 -20.75
CA GLY A 419 -18.26 2.33 -21.81
C GLY A 419 -17.42 3.22 -22.73
N ILE A 420 -17.99 4.34 -23.20
CA ILE A 420 -17.25 5.33 -24.01
C ILE A 420 -16.03 5.85 -23.25
N ARG A 421 -16.19 6.16 -21.95
CA ARG A 421 -15.09 6.65 -21.13
C ARG A 421 -14.02 5.58 -20.89
N GLU A 422 -14.43 4.32 -20.71
CA GLU A 422 -13.51 3.19 -20.57
C GLU A 422 -12.61 3.03 -21.81
N ASP A 423 -13.18 3.14 -23.01
CA ASP A 423 -12.43 3.07 -24.27
C ASP A 423 -11.45 4.24 -24.43
N GLN A 424 -11.85 5.44 -24.00
CA GLN A 424 -10.97 6.62 -23.97
C GLN A 424 -9.80 6.44 -22.98
N ILE A 425 -10.06 5.86 -21.80
CA ILE A 425 -9.02 5.53 -20.82
C ILE A 425 -8.04 4.53 -21.43
N ARG A 426 -8.56 3.45 -22.03
CA ARG A 426 -7.75 2.41 -22.66
C ARG A 426 -6.86 2.96 -23.77
N SER A 427 -7.39 3.87 -24.58
CA SER A 427 -6.64 4.56 -25.63
C SER A 427 -5.54 5.43 -25.03
N SER A 428 -5.86 6.20 -23.99
CA SER A 428 -4.88 7.06 -23.28
C SER A 428 -3.74 6.25 -22.64
N LEU A 429 -4.04 5.07 -22.07
CA LEU A 429 -3.02 4.17 -21.51
C LEU A 429 -2.12 3.60 -22.61
N ALA A 430 -2.71 3.20 -23.74
CA ALA A 430 -1.96 2.67 -24.88
C ALA A 430 -1.04 3.73 -25.50
N GLU A 431 -1.52 4.96 -25.69
CA GLU A 431 -0.72 6.10 -26.16
C GLU A 431 0.44 6.42 -25.22
N ALA A 432 0.23 6.23 -23.91
CA ALA A 432 1.26 6.41 -22.89
C ALA A 432 2.25 5.23 -22.79
N GLY A 433 2.06 4.15 -23.56
CA GLY A 433 2.88 2.93 -23.48
C GLY A 433 2.70 2.16 -22.17
N LEU A 434 1.55 2.29 -21.51
CA LEU A 434 1.26 1.65 -20.23
C LEU A 434 0.47 0.34 -20.41
N PRO A 435 0.66 -0.65 -19.52
CA PRO A 435 -0.20 -1.84 -19.48
C PRO A 435 -1.67 -1.48 -19.25
N LYS A 436 -2.57 -2.39 -19.63
CA LYS A 436 -4.00 -2.22 -19.36
C LYS A 436 -4.24 -2.19 -17.85
N VAL A 437 -4.90 -1.14 -17.39
CA VAL A 437 -5.38 -1.03 -16.01
C VAL A 437 -6.91 -0.98 -16.04
N PRO A 438 -7.58 -1.81 -15.25
CA PRO A 438 -9.03 -1.89 -15.23
C PRO A 438 -9.65 -0.63 -14.64
N SER A 439 -10.77 -0.23 -15.24
CA SER A 439 -11.48 1.00 -14.89
C SER A 439 -12.84 0.66 -14.28
N LEU A 440 -13.10 1.21 -13.09
CA LEU A 440 -14.34 1.11 -12.35
C LEU A 440 -15.01 2.49 -12.36
N PHE A 441 -16.34 2.52 -12.31
CA PHE A 441 -17.12 3.76 -12.29
C PHE A 441 -18.01 3.77 -11.05
N PHE A 442 -18.04 4.90 -10.35
CA PHE A 442 -18.90 5.06 -9.18
C PHE A 442 -19.40 6.50 -9.03
N ASN A 443 -20.67 6.71 -9.37
CA ASN A 443 -21.39 7.93 -9.07
C ASN A 443 -22.02 7.83 -7.67
N ALA A 444 -21.48 8.63 -6.73
CA ALA A 444 -21.88 8.64 -5.33
C ALA A 444 -23.37 8.95 -5.07
N LEU A 445 -24.09 9.53 -6.04
CA LEU A 445 -25.49 9.92 -5.90
C LEU A 445 -26.47 8.88 -6.44
N SER A 446 -26.10 8.16 -7.50
CA SER A 446 -27.01 7.28 -8.24
C SER A 446 -26.66 5.80 -8.15
N ASP A 447 -25.38 5.47 -7.98
CA ASP A 447 -24.90 4.12 -8.18
C ASP A 447 -24.93 3.32 -6.89
N GLN A 448 -25.16 2.02 -7.02
CA GLN A 448 -25.07 1.11 -5.89
C GLN A 448 -23.59 0.84 -5.57
N PRO A 449 -23.14 1.03 -4.32
CA PRO A 449 -21.74 0.81 -3.93
C PRO A 449 -21.31 -0.67 -3.92
N GLY A 450 -22.25 -1.62 -3.84
CA GLY A 450 -21.97 -3.06 -3.73
C GLY A 450 -21.12 -3.61 -4.86
N PRO A 451 -21.56 -3.51 -6.12
CA PRO A 451 -20.81 -4.05 -7.27
C PRO A 451 -19.36 -3.56 -7.37
N VAL A 452 -19.12 -2.27 -7.09
CA VAL A 452 -17.75 -1.71 -7.13
C VAL A 452 -16.90 -2.26 -5.98
N TRP A 453 -17.46 -2.40 -4.78
CA TRP A 453 -16.76 -3.02 -3.67
C TRP A 453 -16.46 -4.50 -3.92
N ASP A 454 -17.40 -5.24 -4.49
CA ASP A 454 -17.22 -6.66 -4.82
C ASP A 454 -16.08 -6.83 -5.85
N GLU A 455 -16.03 -6.00 -6.89
CA GLU A 455 -14.92 -6.01 -7.86
C GLU A 455 -13.56 -5.64 -7.22
N LEU A 456 -13.53 -4.73 -6.24
CA LEU A 456 -12.30 -4.46 -5.48
C LEU A 456 -11.86 -5.67 -4.63
N ASN A 457 -12.80 -6.45 -4.08
CA ASN A 457 -12.48 -7.70 -3.37
C ASN A 457 -12.00 -8.80 -4.32
N ASP A 458 -12.62 -8.90 -5.50
CA ASP A 458 -12.20 -9.86 -6.53
C ASP A 458 -10.78 -9.57 -7.01
N ARG A 459 -10.36 -8.30 -7.02
CA ARG A 459 -8.96 -7.93 -7.26
C ARG A 459 -8.01 -8.45 -6.20
N ILE A 460 -8.38 -8.30 -4.93
CA ILE A 460 -7.60 -8.85 -3.83
C ILE A 460 -7.52 -10.37 -3.95
N ALA A 461 -8.61 -11.03 -4.35
CA ALA A 461 -8.60 -12.47 -4.63
C ALA A 461 -7.62 -12.82 -5.78
N ARG A 462 -7.60 -12.06 -6.88
CA ARG A 462 -6.64 -12.25 -7.98
C ARG A 462 -5.19 -12.03 -7.56
N MET A 463 -4.91 -11.05 -6.69
CA MET A 463 -3.58 -10.86 -6.11
C MET A 463 -3.11 -12.10 -5.32
N ARG A 464 -4.05 -12.77 -4.61
CA ARG A 464 -3.77 -14.01 -3.88
C ARG A 464 -3.68 -15.23 -4.80
N GLN A 465 -4.40 -15.23 -5.92
CA GLN A 465 -4.43 -16.34 -6.87
C GLN A 465 -3.02 -16.73 -7.34
N HIS A 466 -2.13 -15.77 -7.54
CA HIS A 466 -0.75 -16.05 -7.90
C HIS A 466 -0.02 -16.95 -6.87
N GLN A 467 -0.28 -16.75 -5.58
CA GLN A 467 0.30 -17.56 -4.51
C GLN A 467 -0.42 -18.90 -4.34
N LEU A 468 -1.72 -18.96 -4.63
CA LEU A 468 -2.46 -20.22 -4.74
C LEU A 468 -1.93 -21.09 -5.88
N ASP A 469 -1.73 -20.53 -7.06
CA ASP A 469 -1.18 -21.22 -8.23
C ASP A 469 0.23 -21.77 -7.94
N ARG A 470 1.06 -20.97 -7.25
CA ARG A 470 2.39 -21.41 -6.77
C ARG A 470 2.26 -22.57 -5.78
N LEU A 471 1.40 -22.45 -4.77
CA LEU A 471 1.17 -23.52 -3.78
C LEU A 471 0.71 -24.82 -4.44
N HIS A 472 -0.30 -24.76 -5.32
CA HIS A 472 -0.86 -25.94 -6.00
C HIS A 472 0.16 -26.63 -6.91
N ARG A 473 1.01 -25.84 -7.58
CA ARG A 473 2.13 -26.38 -8.34
C ARG A 473 3.07 -27.20 -7.44
N PHE A 474 3.45 -26.65 -6.28
CA PHE A 474 4.35 -27.34 -5.37
C PHE A 474 3.72 -28.54 -4.65
N VAL A 475 2.40 -28.53 -4.44
CA VAL A 475 1.67 -29.73 -4.02
C VAL A 475 1.81 -30.83 -5.08
N ALA A 476 1.57 -30.52 -6.36
CA ALA A 476 1.74 -31.49 -7.44
C ALA A 476 3.19 -31.99 -7.57
N LEU A 477 4.18 -31.09 -7.46
CA LEU A 477 5.59 -31.47 -7.48
C LEU A 477 5.98 -32.37 -6.30
N SER A 478 5.37 -32.16 -5.13
CA SER A 478 5.58 -33.06 -3.98
C SER A 478 5.05 -34.46 -4.27
N ASP A 479 3.94 -34.57 -5.00
CA ASP A 479 3.38 -35.86 -5.40
C ASP A 479 4.28 -36.57 -6.41
N ASP A 480 4.77 -35.84 -7.40
CA ASP A 480 5.69 -36.36 -8.42
C ASP A 480 7.02 -36.84 -7.81
N LEU A 481 7.63 -36.01 -6.94
CA LEU A 481 8.88 -36.36 -6.26
C LEU A 481 8.76 -37.66 -5.44
N VAL A 482 7.61 -37.88 -4.80
CA VAL A 482 7.41 -39.08 -3.97
C VAL A 482 7.09 -40.33 -4.82
N THR A 483 6.49 -40.18 -5.99
CA THR A 483 5.97 -41.31 -6.78
C THR A 483 6.84 -41.72 -7.96
N ASN A 484 7.55 -40.77 -8.59
CA ASN A 484 8.22 -40.95 -9.88
C ASN A 484 9.69 -40.51 -9.90
N ALA A 485 10.31 -40.25 -8.74
CA ALA A 485 11.67 -39.70 -8.69
C ALA A 485 12.72 -40.61 -9.37
N ASP A 486 13.23 -40.17 -10.52
CA ASP A 486 14.51 -40.62 -11.08
C ASP A 486 15.61 -39.70 -10.54
N ALA A 487 16.07 -40.01 -9.33
CA ALA A 487 17.06 -39.21 -8.61
C ALA A 487 18.32 -38.94 -9.43
N ALA A 488 18.73 -39.89 -10.28
CA ALA A 488 19.90 -39.72 -11.14
C ALA A 488 19.67 -38.70 -12.26
N ARG A 489 18.53 -38.75 -12.95
CA ARG A 489 18.18 -37.75 -13.99
C ARG A 489 17.96 -36.36 -13.40
N ILE A 490 17.26 -36.26 -12.27
CA ILE A 490 17.05 -34.99 -11.56
C ILE A 490 18.40 -34.38 -11.20
N GLN A 491 19.32 -35.17 -10.64
CA GLN A 491 20.65 -34.68 -10.28
C GLN A 491 21.46 -34.21 -11.50
N GLN A 492 21.41 -34.94 -12.62
CA GLN A 492 22.06 -34.51 -13.86
C GLN A 492 21.51 -33.18 -14.38
N ALA A 493 20.19 -33.00 -14.34
CA ALA A 493 19.57 -31.74 -14.74
C ALA A 493 20.01 -30.59 -13.82
N ARG A 494 20.04 -30.82 -12.50
CA ARG A 494 20.53 -29.82 -11.53
C ARG A 494 21.98 -29.42 -11.76
N ILE A 495 22.86 -30.36 -12.09
CA ILE A 495 24.27 -30.03 -12.43
C ILE A 495 24.33 -29.08 -13.63
N ALA A 496 23.53 -29.35 -14.67
CA ALA A 496 23.47 -28.47 -15.84
C ALA A 496 22.91 -27.08 -15.49
N ILE A 497 21.89 -27.01 -14.63
CA ILE A 497 21.30 -25.76 -14.15
C ILE A 497 22.32 -24.96 -13.33
N ALA A 498 23.04 -25.60 -12.40
CA ALA A 498 24.08 -24.96 -11.58
C ALA A 498 25.24 -24.42 -12.43
N GLN A 499 25.67 -25.18 -13.45
CA GLN A 499 26.69 -24.73 -14.40
C GLN A 499 26.22 -23.50 -15.19
N GLU A 500 24.97 -23.51 -15.64
CA GLU A 500 24.38 -22.40 -16.37
C GLU A 500 24.20 -21.16 -15.47
N ALA A 501 23.77 -21.35 -14.22
CA ALA A 501 23.68 -20.30 -13.22
C ALA A 501 25.04 -19.66 -12.93
N ARG A 502 26.12 -20.45 -12.80
CA ARG A 502 27.50 -19.94 -12.70
C ARG A 502 27.92 -19.13 -13.92
N ALA A 503 27.58 -19.62 -15.11
CA ALA A 503 27.86 -18.90 -16.34
C ALA A 503 27.05 -17.59 -16.45
N MET A 504 25.80 -17.56 -15.99
CA MET A 504 24.97 -16.35 -15.89
C MET A 504 25.55 -15.37 -14.88
N ALA A 505 25.86 -15.84 -13.67
CA ALA A 505 26.46 -15.04 -12.62
C ALA A 505 27.75 -14.38 -13.09
N LYS A 506 28.65 -15.14 -13.73
CA LYS A 506 29.90 -14.59 -14.29
C LYS A 506 29.64 -13.55 -15.39
N ALA A 507 28.64 -13.77 -16.25
CA ALA A 507 28.34 -12.87 -17.36
C ALA A 507 27.67 -11.56 -16.92
N TYR A 508 26.86 -11.59 -15.86
CA TYR A 508 25.99 -10.47 -15.45
C TYR A 508 26.29 -9.92 -14.05
N LYS A 509 27.43 -10.27 -13.46
CA LYS A 509 27.89 -9.76 -12.15
C LYS A 509 28.04 -8.24 -12.14
N SER A 510 28.72 -7.70 -13.14
CA SER A 510 29.01 -6.27 -13.19
C SER A 510 27.87 -5.51 -13.82
N LEU A 511 27.46 -4.41 -13.18
CA LEU A 511 26.43 -3.53 -13.71
C LEU A 511 26.99 -2.70 -14.88
N PRO A 512 26.19 -2.46 -15.94
CA PRO A 512 26.54 -1.48 -16.97
C PRO A 512 26.77 -0.09 -16.37
N THR A 513 27.46 0.80 -17.08
CA THR A 513 27.65 2.19 -16.64
C THR A 513 26.31 2.91 -16.46
N SER A 514 26.29 3.91 -15.57
CA SER A 514 25.11 4.76 -15.38
C SER A 514 24.64 5.38 -16.70
N VAL A 515 23.33 5.34 -16.92
CA VAL A 515 22.65 5.86 -18.12
C VAL A 515 21.77 7.06 -17.82
N ARG A 516 21.53 7.35 -16.54
CA ARG A 516 20.75 8.50 -16.05
C ARG A 516 21.38 9.07 -14.79
N SER A 517 21.51 10.40 -14.70
CA SER A 517 21.98 11.05 -13.49
C SER A 517 20.99 10.90 -12.33
N ALA A 518 21.52 10.76 -11.10
CA ALA A 518 20.71 10.60 -9.89
C ALA A 518 19.73 11.75 -9.65
N HIS A 519 20.10 12.97 -10.03
CA HIS A 519 19.28 14.17 -9.82
C HIS A 519 18.25 14.42 -10.94
N GLN A 520 18.22 13.63 -12.00
CA GLN A 520 17.37 13.89 -13.17
C GLN A 520 15.87 13.97 -12.81
N THR A 521 15.38 13.07 -11.96
CA THR A 521 13.98 13.11 -11.48
C THR A 521 13.68 14.41 -10.71
N LEU A 522 14.63 14.88 -9.89
CA LEU A 522 14.49 16.13 -9.17
C LEU A 522 14.38 17.33 -10.12
N ILE A 523 15.18 17.38 -11.19
CA ILE A 523 15.13 18.46 -12.19
C ILE A 523 13.75 18.50 -12.89
N GLU A 524 13.23 17.34 -13.27
CA GLU A 524 11.91 17.21 -13.90
C GLU A 524 10.79 17.71 -12.97
N GLU A 525 10.87 17.39 -11.69
CA GLU A 525 9.90 17.85 -10.69
C GLU A 525 10.06 19.34 -10.33
N LEU A 526 11.28 19.89 -10.34
CA LEU A 526 11.51 21.33 -10.13
C LEU A 526 10.91 22.18 -11.26
N ALA A 527 11.01 21.71 -12.50
CA ALA A 527 10.48 22.41 -13.67
C ALA A 527 8.94 22.53 -13.64
N THR A 528 8.25 21.50 -13.12
CA THR A 528 6.79 21.42 -13.13
C THR A 528 6.13 21.75 -11.79
N GLY A 529 6.86 21.63 -10.69
CA GLY A 529 6.38 21.80 -9.32
C GLY A 529 5.89 23.22 -9.01
N HIS A 530 5.03 23.32 -7.99
CA HIS A 530 4.53 24.62 -7.55
C HIS A 530 5.62 25.42 -6.84
N PRO A 531 5.85 26.72 -7.17
CA PRO A 531 6.94 27.52 -6.59
C PRO A 531 6.97 27.55 -5.06
N SER A 532 5.80 27.61 -4.40
CA SER A 532 5.75 27.61 -2.94
C SER A 532 6.14 26.27 -2.32
N SER A 533 5.82 25.14 -2.96
CA SER A 533 6.21 23.81 -2.47
C SER A 533 7.71 23.60 -2.58
N ILE A 534 8.30 24.06 -3.69
CA ILE A 534 9.75 24.05 -3.91
C ILE A 534 10.45 24.92 -2.85
N ALA A 535 9.96 26.15 -2.64
CA ALA A 535 10.51 27.06 -1.63
C ALA A 535 10.41 26.53 -0.19
N ALA A 536 9.30 25.86 0.14
CA ALA A 536 9.09 25.20 1.42
C ALA A 536 10.08 24.03 1.62
N SER A 537 10.37 23.27 0.56
CA SER A 537 11.39 22.22 0.59
C SER A 537 12.81 22.79 0.76
N ILE A 538 13.18 23.81 -0.01
CA ILE A 538 14.47 24.51 0.10
C ILE A 538 14.67 25.09 1.50
N SER A 539 13.62 25.69 2.08
CA SER A 539 13.68 26.25 3.44
C SER A 539 13.96 25.17 4.49
N ARG A 540 13.53 23.93 4.24
CA ARG A 540 13.78 22.73 5.06
C ARG A 540 14.96 21.88 4.59
N ARG A 541 15.89 22.46 3.80
CA ARG A 541 17.05 21.74 3.26
C ARG A 541 16.66 20.43 2.53
N GLY A 542 15.55 20.47 1.79
CA GLY A 542 15.04 19.34 1.02
C GLY A 542 14.13 18.36 1.77
N GLY A 543 13.94 18.52 3.08
CA GLY A 543 13.08 17.66 3.91
C GLY A 543 11.64 18.15 4.00
N TRP A 544 10.83 17.92 2.97
CA TRP A 544 9.41 18.28 2.98
C TRP A 544 8.52 17.22 2.33
N ASP A 545 7.51 16.71 3.05
CA ASP A 545 6.65 15.61 2.60
C ASP A 545 6.06 15.80 1.20
N ASN A 546 5.68 17.03 0.85
CA ASN A 546 5.03 17.34 -0.43
C ASN A 546 6.02 17.65 -1.57
N PHE A 547 7.33 17.67 -1.29
CA PHE A 547 8.39 17.88 -2.27
C PHE A 547 9.75 17.45 -1.66
N ASP A 548 9.94 16.15 -1.42
CA ASP A 548 11.14 15.63 -0.75
C ASP A 548 12.27 15.44 -1.77
N ILE A 549 13.27 16.32 -1.70
CA ILE A 549 14.41 16.34 -2.61
C ILE A 549 15.24 15.05 -2.47
N HIS A 550 15.38 14.54 -1.25
CA HIS A 550 16.17 13.33 -0.99
C HIS A 550 15.50 12.09 -1.57
N HIS A 551 14.17 12.02 -1.48
CA HIS A 551 13.38 10.96 -2.10
C HIS A 551 13.47 11.00 -3.62
N MET A 552 13.33 12.17 -4.26
CA MET A 552 13.44 12.31 -5.72
C MET A 552 14.81 11.87 -6.27
N ILE A 553 15.89 12.13 -5.53
CA ILE A 553 17.23 11.63 -5.88
C ILE A 553 17.29 10.09 -5.77
N GLY A 554 16.69 9.52 -4.73
CA GLY A 554 16.52 8.08 -4.59
C GLY A 554 15.76 7.47 -5.77
N SER A 555 14.60 8.05 -6.14
CA SER A 555 13.83 7.66 -7.33
C SER A 555 14.67 7.73 -8.61
N GLY A 556 15.51 8.76 -8.76
CA GLY A 556 16.43 8.88 -9.89
C GLY A 556 17.43 7.72 -9.98
N VAL A 557 18.04 7.34 -8.86
CA VAL A 557 18.95 6.19 -8.78
C VAL A 557 18.23 4.86 -9.02
N ARG A 558 17.01 4.67 -8.49
CA ARG A 558 16.18 3.50 -8.77
C ARG A 558 15.87 3.37 -10.27
N ALA A 559 15.51 4.48 -10.92
CA ALA A 559 15.24 4.49 -12.37
C ALA A 559 16.50 4.15 -13.20
N ASP A 560 17.68 4.64 -12.79
CA ASP A 560 18.95 4.27 -13.43
C ASP A 560 19.25 2.77 -13.26
N ALA A 561 19.13 2.26 -12.03
CA ALA A 561 19.33 0.84 -11.72
C ALA A 561 18.38 -0.07 -12.51
N TYR A 562 17.12 0.32 -12.67
CA TYR A 562 16.14 -0.40 -13.51
C TYR A 562 16.60 -0.50 -14.96
N ARG A 563 17.06 0.61 -15.56
CA ARG A 563 17.54 0.63 -16.95
C ARG A 563 18.82 -0.19 -17.14
N ARG A 564 19.76 -0.09 -16.20
CA ARG A 564 21.03 -0.85 -16.22
C ARG A 564 20.82 -2.35 -16.14
N THR A 565 19.81 -2.80 -15.41
CA THR A 565 19.56 -4.23 -15.16
C THR A 565 18.52 -4.86 -16.07
N ALA A 566 17.72 -4.07 -16.80
CA ALA A 566 16.62 -4.60 -17.62
C ALA A 566 17.07 -5.65 -18.64
N ASP A 567 18.11 -5.35 -19.42
CA ASP A 567 18.65 -6.28 -20.42
C ASP A 567 19.28 -7.53 -19.77
N HIS A 568 19.96 -7.37 -18.63
CA HIS A 568 20.49 -8.51 -17.87
C HIS A 568 19.37 -9.46 -17.43
N LEU A 569 18.27 -8.94 -16.87
CA LEU A 569 17.15 -9.78 -16.45
C LEU A 569 16.50 -10.51 -17.62
N VAL A 570 16.30 -9.83 -18.76
CA VAL A 570 15.75 -10.46 -19.96
C VAL A 570 16.63 -11.63 -20.41
N LYS A 571 17.95 -11.43 -20.44
CA LYS A 571 18.90 -12.48 -20.84
C LYS A 571 18.98 -13.63 -19.84
N ILE A 572 18.97 -13.35 -18.54
CA ILE A 572 18.93 -14.40 -17.50
C ILE A 572 17.64 -15.22 -17.64
N LYS A 573 16.49 -14.56 -17.73
CA LYS A 573 15.19 -15.24 -17.92
C LYS A 573 15.15 -16.08 -19.18
N GLY A 574 15.64 -15.58 -20.32
CA GLY A 574 15.70 -16.35 -21.57
C GLY A 574 16.61 -17.59 -21.48
N ARG A 575 17.68 -17.55 -20.69
CA ARG A 575 18.53 -18.72 -20.41
C ARG A 575 17.83 -19.73 -19.51
N VAL A 576 17.07 -19.27 -18.50
CA VAL A 576 16.21 -20.14 -17.68
C VAL A 576 15.13 -20.81 -18.54
N GLU A 577 14.46 -20.06 -19.42
CA GLU A 577 13.46 -20.61 -20.36
C GLU A 577 14.06 -21.65 -21.32
N SER A 578 15.33 -21.48 -21.72
CA SER A 578 16.04 -22.48 -22.53
C SER A 578 16.31 -23.77 -21.74
N LEU A 579 16.55 -23.67 -20.43
CA LEU A 579 16.65 -24.84 -19.55
C LEU A 579 15.29 -25.51 -19.35
N GLU A 580 14.20 -24.73 -19.25
CA GLU A 580 12.83 -25.27 -19.14
C GLU A 580 12.50 -26.16 -20.34
N GLN A 581 12.80 -25.68 -21.56
CA GLN A 581 12.61 -26.47 -22.79
C GLN A 581 13.49 -27.72 -22.84
N ARG A 582 14.74 -27.62 -22.35
CA ARG A 582 15.67 -28.76 -22.35
C ARG A 582 15.23 -29.89 -21.41
N PHE A 583 14.57 -29.55 -20.31
CA PHE A 583 14.18 -30.49 -19.25
C PHE A 583 12.65 -30.65 -19.16
N GLU A 584 11.92 -30.47 -20.26
CA GLU A 584 10.45 -30.54 -20.30
C GLU A 584 9.88 -31.89 -19.83
N GLU A 585 10.65 -32.97 -19.96
CA GLU A 585 10.28 -34.32 -19.53
C GLU A 585 10.44 -34.57 -18.02
N LEU A 586 10.97 -33.60 -17.25
CA LEU A 586 11.21 -33.69 -15.81
C LEU A 586 10.38 -32.63 -15.06
N PRO A 587 9.13 -32.96 -14.64
CA PRO A 587 8.22 -32.01 -14.00
C PRO A 587 8.82 -31.27 -12.79
N GLU A 588 9.59 -31.95 -11.95
CA GLU A 588 10.24 -31.39 -10.75
C GLU A 588 11.30 -30.34 -11.11
N VAL A 589 12.05 -30.60 -12.19
CA VAL A 589 13.05 -29.67 -12.71
C VAL A 589 12.38 -28.47 -13.37
N LEU A 590 11.33 -28.71 -14.14
CA LEU A 590 10.55 -27.65 -14.78
C LEU A 590 9.92 -26.73 -13.72
N GLY A 591 9.35 -27.29 -12.66
CA GLY A 591 8.80 -26.55 -11.54
C GLY A 591 9.85 -25.68 -10.82
N LEU A 592 11.05 -26.21 -10.61
CA LEU A 592 12.19 -25.48 -10.04
C LEU A 592 12.58 -24.29 -10.93
N LEU A 593 12.67 -24.48 -12.24
CA LEU A 593 13.07 -23.43 -13.19
C LEU A 593 12.01 -22.33 -13.31
N GLN A 594 10.73 -22.71 -13.34
CA GLN A 594 9.63 -21.75 -13.31
C GLN A 594 9.66 -20.89 -12.04
N THR A 595 9.92 -21.52 -10.89
CA THR A 595 10.06 -20.83 -9.61
C THR A 595 11.24 -19.89 -9.61
N LEU A 596 12.39 -20.33 -10.13
CA LEU A 596 13.57 -19.47 -10.27
C LEU A 596 13.27 -18.22 -11.11
N ARG A 597 12.46 -18.36 -12.17
CA ARG A 597 12.04 -17.24 -13.03
C ARG A 597 11.09 -16.26 -12.30
N GLU A 598 10.21 -16.78 -11.46
CA GLU A 598 9.35 -15.98 -10.57
C GLU A 598 10.20 -15.24 -9.53
N ASP A 599 11.06 -15.95 -8.80
CA ASP A 599 11.93 -15.41 -7.75
C ASP A 599 12.90 -14.34 -8.28
N LEU A 600 13.44 -14.51 -9.49
CA LEU A 600 14.26 -13.48 -10.16
C LEU A 600 13.51 -12.14 -10.29
N SER A 601 12.18 -12.17 -10.43
CA SER A 601 11.36 -10.96 -10.49
C SER A 601 11.24 -10.31 -9.11
N ASP A 602 11.08 -11.11 -8.05
CA ASP A 602 10.99 -10.64 -6.67
C ASP A 602 12.31 -10.07 -6.17
N TRP A 603 13.42 -10.78 -6.42
CA TRP A 603 14.77 -10.32 -6.10
C TRP A 603 15.09 -9.00 -6.81
N ARG A 604 14.62 -8.83 -8.05
CA ARG A 604 14.75 -7.56 -8.77
C ARG A 604 13.98 -6.44 -8.07
N GLN A 605 12.75 -6.67 -7.63
CA GLN A 605 11.99 -5.64 -6.91
C GLN A 605 12.67 -5.23 -5.60
N GLU A 606 13.19 -6.19 -4.85
CA GLU A 606 13.96 -5.94 -3.63
C GLU A 606 15.22 -5.10 -3.93
N PHE A 607 15.96 -5.44 -4.99
CA PHE A 607 17.10 -4.66 -5.47
C PHE A 607 16.72 -3.22 -5.84
N LEU A 608 15.63 -3.02 -6.58
CA LEU A 608 15.20 -1.67 -7.00
C LEU A 608 14.73 -0.81 -5.82
N SER A 609 14.07 -1.42 -4.83
CA SER A 609 13.73 -0.76 -3.57
C SER A 609 14.99 -0.33 -2.80
N ARG A 610 16.00 -1.22 -2.74
CA ARG A 610 17.31 -0.90 -2.12
C ARG A 610 18.08 0.19 -2.88
N ALA A 611 17.97 0.24 -4.22
CA ALA A 611 18.58 1.27 -5.05
C ALA A 611 18.09 2.68 -4.70
N SER A 612 16.78 2.84 -4.44
CA SER A 612 16.20 4.11 -3.97
C SER A 612 16.85 4.57 -2.66
N SER A 613 16.96 3.65 -1.70
CA SER A 613 17.61 3.92 -0.40
C SER A 613 19.10 4.23 -0.52
N ILE A 614 19.82 3.54 -1.41
CA ILE A 614 21.25 3.80 -1.69
C ILE A 614 21.43 5.22 -2.21
N GLY A 615 20.63 5.65 -3.19
CA GLY A 615 20.69 7.01 -3.74
C GLY A 615 20.45 8.06 -2.67
N ARG A 616 19.32 7.95 -1.95
CA ARG A 616 18.95 8.86 -0.86
C ARG A 616 20.08 9.00 0.17
N ASN A 617 20.58 7.88 0.69
CA ASN A 617 21.54 7.88 1.80
C ASN A 617 22.95 8.30 1.37
N SER A 618 23.30 8.15 0.09
CA SER A 618 24.63 8.52 -0.41
C SER A 618 24.75 10.03 -0.68
N PHE A 619 23.67 10.69 -1.12
CA PHE A 619 23.67 12.13 -1.37
C PHE A 619 23.23 12.98 -0.17
N LYS A 620 22.45 12.41 0.77
CA LYS A 620 21.92 13.15 1.92
C LYS A 620 22.98 13.90 2.75
N PRO A 621 24.11 13.30 3.15
CA PRO A 621 25.11 14.02 3.96
C PRO A 621 25.68 15.27 3.25
N TYR A 622 25.83 15.20 1.93
CA TYR A 622 26.32 16.32 1.12
C TYR A 622 25.29 17.44 1.03
N LEU A 623 24.01 17.09 0.84
CA LEU A 623 22.92 18.06 0.84
C LEU A 623 22.75 18.70 2.23
N ASP A 624 22.74 17.92 3.30
CA ASP A 624 22.54 18.43 4.66
C ASP A 624 23.63 19.45 5.07
N GLY A 625 24.88 19.21 4.63
CA GLY A 625 26.04 20.06 4.91
C GLY A 625 26.22 21.27 3.98
N ALA A 626 25.48 21.35 2.87
CA ALA A 626 25.66 22.40 1.85
C ALA A 626 24.93 23.71 2.20
N GLU A 627 25.36 24.41 3.25
CA GLU A 627 24.68 25.63 3.73
C GLU A 627 24.64 26.76 2.70
N GLY A 628 25.75 26.98 1.97
CA GLY A 628 25.82 27.98 0.90
C GLY A 628 24.82 27.70 -0.21
N PHE A 629 24.77 26.46 -0.69
CA PHE A 629 23.82 26.01 -1.71
C PHE A 629 22.36 26.29 -1.31
N TRP A 630 21.96 25.90 -0.10
CA TRP A 630 20.58 26.19 0.36
C TRP A 630 20.31 27.68 0.53
N SER A 631 21.30 28.45 0.97
CA SER A 631 21.19 29.91 1.10
C SER A 631 20.96 30.57 -0.26
N ASP A 632 21.70 30.16 -1.29
CA ASP A 632 21.60 30.70 -2.65
C ASP A 632 20.24 30.38 -3.27
N LEU A 633 19.79 29.12 -3.17
CA LEU A 633 18.46 28.72 -3.62
C LEU A 633 17.34 29.50 -2.89
N ARG A 634 17.51 29.74 -1.58
CA ARG A 634 16.53 30.50 -0.79
C ARG A 634 16.49 31.97 -1.21
N ALA A 635 17.63 32.58 -1.50
CA ALA A 635 17.73 33.96 -1.95
C ALA A 635 17.01 34.20 -3.29
N ARG A 636 16.91 33.16 -4.13
CA ARG A 636 16.19 33.24 -5.41
C ARG A 636 14.67 33.39 -5.24
N TYR A 637 14.10 32.94 -4.12
CA TYR A 637 12.65 33.01 -3.92
C TYR A 637 12.16 34.46 -3.83
N GLY A 638 11.21 34.81 -4.70
CA GLY A 638 10.68 36.17 -4.76
C GLY A 638 11.40 37.15 -5.70
N GLY A 639 12.47 36.72 -6.37
CA GLY A 639 13.22 37.54 -7.35
C GLY A 639 12.54 37.77 -8.71
N GLY A 640 11.24 37.46 -8.86
CA GLY A 640 10.48 37.63 -10.11
C GLY A 640 10.26 36.35 -10.91
N LYS A 641 9.88 36.50 -12.20
CA LYS A 641 9.60 35.39 -13.14
C LYS A 641 10.84 34.48 -13.30
N GLY A 642 10.65 33.24 -13.76
CA GLY A 642 11.74 32.29 -14.01
C GLY A 642 12.17 31.45 -12.80
N TYR A 643 11.52 31.58 -11.64
CA TYR A 643 11.95 30.91 -10.39
C TYR A 643 12.21 29.40 -10.53
N ARG A 644 11.35 28.66 -11.23
CA ARG A 644 11.48 27.19 -11.37
C ARG A 644 12.68 26.80 -12.22
N GLU A 645 12.86 27.49 -13.35
CA GLU A 645 13.96 27.27 -14.29
C GLU A 645 15.29 27.59 -13.60
N ASP A 646 15.40 28.76 -12.96
CA ASP A 646 16.62 29.17 -12.28
C ASP A 646 17.01 28.24 -11.12
N ILE A 647 16.02 27.71 -10.37
CA ILE A 647 16.29 26.72 -9.31
C ILE A 647 16.72 25.39 -9.92
N ALA A 648 16.06 24.93 -10.98
CA ALA A 648 16.44 23.69 -11.66
C ALA A 648 17.86 23.79 -12.22
N ASP A 649 18.23 24.92 -12.83
CA ASP A 649 19.56 25.17 -13.38
C ASP A 649 20.62 25.23 -12.27
N GLN A 650 20.38 25.97 -11.18
CA GLN A 650 21.30 26.01 -10.04
C GLN A 650 21.51 24.63 -9.39
N VAL A 651 20.43 23.85 -9.25
CA VAL A 651 20.51 22.48 -8.72
C VAL A 651 21.32 21.60 -9.67
N LYS A 652 21.06 21.70 -10.98
CA LYS A 652 21.79 20.95 -12.00
C LYS A 652 23.28 21.29 -11.99
N GLU A 653 23.64 22.57 -12.03
CA GLU A 653 25.03 23.05 -11.96
C GLU A 653 25.71 22.56 -10.69
N TRP A 654 25.06 22.68 -9.53
CA TRP A 654 25.61 22.17 -8.27
C TRP A 654 25.85 20.66 -8.34
N PHE A 655 24.91 19.90 -8.92
CA PHE A 655 25.10 18.48 -9.07
C PHE A 655 26.19 18.12 -10.07
N GLU A 656 26.38 18.87 -11.16
CA GLU A 656 27.32 18.57 -12.24
C GLU A 656 28.76 19.01 -11.90
N ASP A 657 28.92 20.22 -11.36
CA ASP A 657 30.21 20.90 -11.17
C ASP A 657 30.83 20.69 -9.78
N ASN A 658 30.05 20.23 -8.78
CA ASN A 658 30.57 19.98 -7.45
C ASN A 658 31.40 18.67 -7.41
N GLY A 659 32.73 18.83 -7.40
CA GLY A 659 33.68 17.72 -7.29
C GLY A 659 33.53 16.88 -6.01
N GLU A 660 32.98 17.42 -4.92
CA GLU A 660 32.73 16.66 -3.68
C GLU A 660 31.70 15.54 -3.89
N LEU A 661 30.79 15.71 -4.86
CA LEU A 661 29.79 14.69 -5.21
C LEU A 661 30.37 13.52 -5.99
N ALA A 662 31.62 13.59 -6.46
CA ALA A 662 32.28 12.47 -7.13
C ALA A 662 32.40 11.24 -6.22
N ASP A 663 32.67 11.45 -4.92
CA ASP A 663 32.69 10.37 -3.93
C ASP A 663 31.27 9.79 -3.73
N ALA A 664 30.24 10.63 -3.67
CA ALA A 664 28.85 10.17 -3.57
C ALA A 664 28.46 9.29 -4.78
N ARG A 665 28.78 9.71 -6.00
CA ARG A 665 28.51 8.95 -7.24
C ARG A 665 29.25 7.60 -7.23
N THR A 666 30.53 7.60 -6.86
CA THR A 666 31.34 6.38 -6.76
C THR A 666 30.77 5.41 -5.71
N LYS A 667 30.33 5.94 -4.55
CA LYS A 667 29.67 5.15 -3.51
C LYS A 667 28.34 4.56 -4.00
N VAL A 668 27.54 5.32 -4.76
CA VAL A 668 26.30 4.81 -5.35
C VAL A 668 26.60 3.65 -6.29
N ASP A 669 27.50 3.81 -7.25
CA ASP A 669 27.83 2.75 -8.21
C ASP A 669 28.32 1.47 -7.52
N LYS A 670 29.26 1.61 -6.57
CA LYS A 670 29.77 0.45 -5.82
C LYS A 670 28.65 -0.25 -5.04
N ARG A 671 27.84 0.52 -4.30
CA ARG A 671 26.76 -0.05 -3.47
C ARG A 671 25.64 -0.66 -4.31
N LEU A 672 25.39 -0.15 -5.51
CA LEU A 672 24.45 -0.77 -6.46
C LEU A 672 24.99 -2.09 -6.98
N GLU A 673 26.27 -2.17 -7.37
CA GLU A 673 26.89 -3.43 -7.80
C GLU A 673 26.91 -4.47 -6.66
N ASP A 674 27.25 -4.04 -5.44
CA ASP A 674 27.19 -4.90 -4.26
C ASP A 674 25.76 -5.41 -4.00
N ALA A 675 24.75 -4.52 -4.06
CA ALA A 675 23.35 -4.90 -3.85
C ALA A 675 22.80 -5.79 -4.97
N TRP A 676 23.19 -5.57 -6.23
CA TRP A 676 22.83 -6.42 -7.35
C TRP A 676 23.39 -7.84 -7.18
N ASN A 677 24.66 -7.92 -6.78
CA ASN A 677 25.30 -9.19 -6.52
C ASN A 677 24.63 -9.93 -5.36
N GLU A 678 24.48 -9.27 -4.22
CA GLU A 678 23.88 -9.86 -3.02
C GLU A 678 22.43 -10.33 -3.24
N LEU A 679 21.60 -9.48 -3.86
CA LEU A 679 20.16 -9.72 -3.93
C LEU A 679 19.74 -10.56 -5.13
N VAL A 680 20.52 -10.58 -6.21
CA VAL A 680 20.12 -11.28 -7.46
C VAL A 680 21.12 -12.35 -7.85
N VAL A 681 22.40 -12.02 -7.99
CA VAL A 681 23.40 -12.95 -8.53
C VAL A 681 23.73 -14.07 -7.55
N ASP A 682 24.01 -13.72 -6.29
CA ASP A 682 24.36 -14.67 -5.24
C ASP A 682 23.14 -15.52 -4.86
N ARG A 683 21.93 -14.94 -4.89
CA ARG A 683 20.69 -15.72 -4.72
C ARG A 683 20.44 -16.70 -5.86
N LEU A 684 20.67 -16.30 -7.12
CA LEU A 684 20.62 -17.21 -8.28
C LEU A 684 21.60 -18.37 -8.14
N LEU A 685 22.80 -18.12 -7.62
CA LEU A 685 23.75 -19.17 -7.34
C LEU A 685 23.23 -20.07 -6.21
N ALA A 686 22.85 -19.49 -5.07
CA ALA A 686 22.37 -20.21 -3.90
C ALA A 686 21.17 -21.12 -4.21
N SER A 687 20.19 -20.63 -4.98
CA SER A 687 19.00 -21.38 -5.38
C SER A 687 19.29 -22.54 -6.34
N THR A 688 20.50 -22.59 -6.92
CA THR A 688 20.92 -23.64 -7.85
C THR A 688 22.06 -24.49 -7.31
N LEU A 689 22.53 -24.24 -6.08
CA LEU A 689 23.61 -25.01 -5.46
C LEU A 689 23.20 -26.47 -5.22
N ILE A 690 24.16 -27.35 -5.42
CA ILE A 690 24.08 -28.77 -5.10
C ILE A 690 24.95 -28.96 -3.85
N GLU A 691 24.40 -29.50 -2.76
CA GLU A 691 25.19 -29.76 -1.56
C GLU A 691 26.39 -30.67 -1.87
N GLY A 692 27.58 -30.24 -1.45
CA GLY A 692 28.87 -30.90 -1.73
C GLY A 692 29.91 -30.03 -2.44
N GLU A 693 29.50 -28.92 -3.08
CA GLU A 693 30.42 -27.94 -3.66
C GLU A 693 30.44 -26.67 -2.78
N GLN A 694 31.45 -26.53 -1.92
CA GLN A 694 31.74 -25.26 -1.23
C GLN A 694 32.30 -24.23 -2.23
N VAL A 695 31.89 -22.97 -2.04
CA VAL A 695 32.21 -21.77 -2.84
C VAL A 695 33.70 -21.49 -2.95
#